data_AF-A0A7J7IW90-F1
#
_entry.id   AF-A0A7J7IW90-F1
#
_cell.length_a   1.000
_cell.length_b   1.000
_cell.length_c   1.000
_cell.angle_alpha   90.00
_cell.angle_beta   90.00
_cell.angle_gamma   90.00
#
_symmetry.space_group_name_H-M   'P 1'
#
loop_
_entity.id
_entity.type
_entity.pdbx_description
1 polymer ?
#
loop_
_entity_poly.entity_id
_entity_poly.type
_entity_poly.pdbx_seq_one_letter_code
_entity_poly.pdbx_strand_id
1 'polypeptide(L)'
;MVKLKWERQVHQVSALGTTLHSVPCARYIYSASDGYKIISAINSLRMAELSGWLRILVTSLILVSCVYADGLQQIQSGILDVVEPVISEENVRMQAIMKIYGQAVSWQQQIIMDRIRMEGDSGIMQVRNVFDHTKAWGTNTWSRGNGQAAIHNHANNIRTVGMGEFNAVLNGVPFTTRHNDYRLNKAHSTSKEYGATEPVDFPPVPSSVLEKVTVEEQIEEMREYFKAFAEQNKRHRDYEPYFKPVLAYMQGMWTVNTDTVEEPFFSDRHSIEADTWFQLQEDVMASLWGGKKDVNENLATLPTVIIGVNEDGSPRMAQWNYKILTHPISFDIPLNRFRPIDDLSVMVRNFKNLEDLAKTRSCRFQLNPLPKDEPYDGVWREEQSTGYVNYLEQLMKEVPGLDNYPADIKDDFFGAAPLQEPDDSSDELNTGYYHRYYSLSKRDASGFSKSARGFADANLFVAQNNQSKVAPIRLRQCYRRNCEYDEMRVSYAVPLEILYLTPLHSWNPYDIPFNAEDADFPAKGSDGRLTRDGRDDPDKAYNGASEKYYYVTPAELFESGELERDSADTTKDSVYVLDSDGVSRRTVASGMRIFLPEIPGVGNVRTRYPIFPVHQEGSAYYKEFSALKDVVRVGAKYAHLYDQPLGGLSTDTPAGSEVFTFAMRQAVGKGPHVHTFKLTGNQILALRKGAAYPGYTIQLESSTAASHSHTLVVWMKPHSSGVYIRTCDGRTSTCRDGHPFSTDCLDCPSRLLDP
;
A
#
# COMPACT_ATOMS: atom_id res chain seq x y z
N MET A 1 6.73 -59.76 7.44
CA MET A 1 5.33 -60.24 7.51
C MET A 1 4.61 -60.23 6.16
N VAL A 2 4.79 -59.22 5.29
CA VAL A 2 4.20 -59.19 3.92
C VAL A 2 4.71 -60.33 3.02
N LYS A 3 6.01 -60.66 3.08
CA LYS A 3 6.61 -61.79 2.33
C LYS A 3 6.01 -63.16 2.69
N LEU A 4 5.60 -63.34 3.96
CA LEU A 4 4.99 -64.57 4.48
C LEU A 4 3.49 -64.71 4.13
N LYS A 5 2.79 -63.60 3.80
CA LYS A 5 1.40 -63.64 3.30
C LYS A 5 1.35 -63.97 1.81
N TRP A 6 2.30 -63.45 1.02
CA TRP A 6 2.41 -63.72 -0.41
C TRP A 6 2.74 -65.19 -0.70
N GLU A 7 3.69 -65.78 0.04
CA GLU A 7 4.06 -67.20 -0.12
C GLU A 7 2.94 -68.18 0.29
N ARG A 8 2.05 -67.79 1.24
CA ARG A 8 0.87 -68.61 1.61
C ARG A 8 -0.25 -68.58 0.57
N GLN A 9 -0.42 -67.49 -0.16
CA GLN A 9 -1.48 -67.38 -1.19
C GLN A 9 -1.06 -67.98 -2.53
N VAL A 10 0.22 -67.92 -2.90
CA VAL A 10 0.75 -68.64 -4.07
C VAL A 10 0.58 -70.16 -3.92
N HIS A 11 0.68 -70.69 -2.69
CA HIS A 11 0.36 -72.09 -2.40
C HIS A 11 -1.14 -72.44 -2.49
N GLN A 12 -2.06 -71.48 -2.30
CA GLN A 12 -3.50 -71.72 -2.50
C GLN A 12 -3.90 -71.70 -3.98
N VAL A 13 -3.24 -70.89 -4.82
CA VAL A 13 -3.46 -70.90 -6.28
C VAL A 13 -2.89 -72.18 -6.92
N SER A 14 -1.79 -72.73 -6.38
CA SER A 14 -1.27 -74.04 -6.79
C SER A 14 -2.20 -75.21 -6.47
N ALA A 15 -3.06 -75.09 -5.45
CA ALA A 15 -4.00 -76.13 -5.04
C ALA A 15 -5.32 -76.16 -5.86
N LEU A 16 -5.61 -75.12 -6.65
CA LEU A 16 -6.75 -75.09 -7.57
C LEU A 16 -6.49 -75.84 -8.89
N GLY A 17 -5.25 -76.32 -9.11
CA GLY A 17 -4.85 -77.07 -10.31
C GLY A 17 -5.12 -78.57 -10.28
N THR A 18 -5.70 -79.15 -9.21
CA THR A 18 -5.75 -80.61 -9.02
C THR A 18 -7.10 -81.21 -8.62
N THR A 19 -8.22 -80.52 -8.83
CA THR A 19 -9.56 -81.15 -8.69
C THR A 19 -10.48 -80.80 -9.86
N LEU A 20 -10.14 -81.34 -11.03
CA LEU A 20 -10.94 -81.28 -12.25
C LEU A 20 -11.62 -82.62 -12.52
N HIS A 21 -12.20 -83.25 -11.49
CA HIS A 21 -13.10 -84.39 -11.65
C HIS A 21 -14.28 -84.25 -10.67
N SER A 22 -15.50 -84.30 -11.23
CA SER A 22 -16.83 -84.25 -10.60
C SER A 22 -17.48 -82.87 -10.38
N VAL A 23 -18.19 -82.35 -11.40
CA VAL A 23 -19.34 -81.46 -11.19
C VAL A 23 -20.48 -81.87 -12.16
N PRO A 24 -21.69 -82.23 -11.66
CA PRO A 24 -22.83 -82.58 -12.48
C PRO A 24 -23.60 -81.33 -12.95
N CYS A 25 -23.37 -80.92 -14.20
CA CYS A 25 -24.14 -79.84 -14.85
C CYS A 25 -25.45 -80.38 -15.46
N ALA A 26 -26.48 -80.50 -14.63
CA ALA A 26 -27.85 -80.69 -15.11
C ALA A 26 -28.85 -80.04 -14.13
N ARG A 27 -28.87 -78.69 -14.03
CA ARG A 27 -30.02 -77.96 -13.48
C ARG A 27 -30.11 -76.45 -13.67
N TYR A 28 -29.13 -75.79 -14.32
CA TYR A 28 -29.11 -74.32 -14.38
C TYR A 28 -29.42 -73.67 -15.75
N ILE A 29 -30.03 -74.42 -16.68
CA ILE A 29 -30.58 -73.85 -17.93
C ILE A 29 -32.08 -73.61 -17.75
N TYR A 30 -32.49 -72.74 -16.82
CA TYR A 30 -33.90 -72.28 -16.80
C TYR A 30 -34.16 -70.88 -16.22
N SER A 31 -33.15 -70.06 -15.86
CA SER A 31 -33.44 -68.78 -15.18
C SER A 31 -32.67 -67.53 -15.63
N ALA A 32 -32.03 -67.51 -16.80
CA ALA A 32 -31.43 -66.28 -17.33
C ALA A 32 -32.13 -65.88 -18.64
N SER A 33 -32.64 -64.64 -18.67
CA SER A 33 -33.34 -64.00 -19.80
C SER A 33 -32.54 -63.97 -21.11
N ASP A 34 -31.25 -64.29 -21.07
CA ASP A 34 -30.38 -64.35 -22.25
C ASP A 34 -30.31 -65.73 -22.92
N GLY A 35 -30.83 -66.79 -22.28
CA GLY A 35 -30.95 -68.12 -22.88
C GLY A 35 -31.95 -68.17 -24.05
N TYR A 36 -32.96 -67.30 -24.04
CA TYR A 36 -33.97 -67.24 -25.11
C TYR A 36 -33.42 -66.71 -26.44
N LYS A 37 -32.39 -65.85 -26.41
CA LYS A 37 -31.76 -65.30 -27.62
C LYS A 37 -30.86 -66.31 -28.31
N ILE A 38 -30.17 -67.16 -27.54
CA ILE A 38 -29.34 -68.25 -28.06
C ILE A 38 -30.22 -69.39 -28.61
N ILE A 39 -31.32 -69.75 -27.92
CA ILE A 39 -32.27 -70.76 -28.41
C ILE A 39 -33.02 -70.26 -29.66
N SER A 40 -33.35 -68.96 -29.74
CA SER A 40 -33.91 -68.34 -30.95
C SER A 40 -32.95 -68.36 -32.15
N ALA A 41 -31.64 -68.21 -31.91
CA ALA A 41 -30.61 -68.30 -32.95
C ALA A 41 -30.31 -69.76 -33.35
N ILE A 42 -30.52 -70.72 -32.45
CA ILE A 42 -30.40 -72.16 -32.73
C ILE A 42 -31.62 -72.69 -33.50
N ASN A 43 -32.83 -72.17 -33.24
CA ASN A 43 -34.04 -72.57 -33.96
C ASN A 43 -34.16 -71.95 -35.37
N SER A 44 -33.44 -70.88 -35.67
CA SER A 44 -33.36 -70.30 -37.03
C SER A 44 -32.33 -71.00 -37.93
N LEU A 45 -31.40 -71.77 -37.35
CA LEU A 45 -30.59 -72.73 -38.07
C LEU A 45 -31.46 -73.96 -38.36
N ARG A 46 -31.71 -74.30 -39.63
CA ARG A 46 -32.39 -75.54 -40.05
C ARG A 46 -31.58 -76.76 -39.62
N MET A 47 -31.68 -77.13 -38.34
CA MET A 47 -31.00 -78.24 -37.68
C MET A 47 -31.71 -79.57 -37.97
N ALA A 48 -31.96 -79.88 -39.24
CA ALA A 48 -32.46 -81.20 -39.67
C ALA A 48 -31.41 -82.01 -40.46
N GLU A 49 -30.33 -81.38 -40.94
CA GLU A 49 -29.37 -82.03 -41.85
C GLU A 49 -27.93 -82.11 -41.32
N LEU A 50 -27.68 -81.77 -40.05
CA LEU A 50 -26.36 -81.89 -39.43
C LEU A 50 -26.23 -83.22 -38.66
N SER A 51 -25.21 -84.01 -39.02
CA SER A 51 -24.89 -85.30 -38.42
C SER A 51 -24.60 -85.18 -36.92
N GLY A 52 -24.91 -86.24 -36.16
CA GLY A 52 -24.86 -86.23 -34.69
C GLY A 52 -23.52 -85.78 -34.09
N TRP A 53 -22.42 -85.97 -34.80
CA TRP A 53 -21.08 -85.54 -34.37
C TRP A 53 -20.88 -84.03 -34.38
N LEU A 54 -21.46 -83.31 -35.35
CA LEU A 54 -21.30 -81.86 -35.44
C LEU A 54 -22.09 -81.13 -34.33
N ARG A 55 -23.22 -81.72 -33.90
CA ARG A 55 -23.99 -81.21 -32.75
C ARG A 55 -23.22 -81.36 -31.45
N ILE A 56 -22.56 -82.50 -31.24
CA ILE A 56 -21.74 -82.74 -30.05
C ILE A 56 -20.53 -81.79 -30.03
N LEU A 57 -19.90 -81.54 -31.18
CA LEU A 57 -18.75 -80.66 -31.29
C LEU A 57 -19.10 -79.19 -30.98
N VAL A 58 -20.19 -78.68 -31.55
CA VAL A 58 -20.66 -77.30 -31.33
C VAL A 58 -21.13 -77.11 -29.88
N THR A 59 -21.84 -78.09 -29.31
CA THR A 59 -22.29 -78.01 -27.91
C THR A 59 -21.10 -78.08 -26.94
N SER A 60 -20.08 -78.89 -27.25
CA SER A 60 -18.85 -78.97 -26.47
C SER A 60 -18.01 -77.69 -26.58
N LEU A 61 -17.93 -77.07 -27.76
CA LEU A 61 -17.25 -75.78 -27.96
C LEU A 61 -17.94 -74.64 -27.20
N ILE A 62 -19.28 -74.61 -27.19
CA ILE A 62 -20.06 -73.61 -26.43
C ILE A 62 -19.86 -73.83 -24.92
N LEU A 63 -19.94 -75.07 -24.43
CA LEU A 63 -19.69 -75.39 -23.02
C LEU A 63 -18.26 -75.06 -22.58
N VAL A 64 -17.25 -75.34 -23.44
CA VAL A 64 -15.85 -74.97 -23.17
C VAL A 64 -15.69 -73.44 -23.15
N SER A 65 -16.34 -72.71 -24.06
CA SER A 65 -16.30 -71.25 -24.05
C SER A 65 -17.02 -70.61 -22.85
N CYS A 66 -18.11 -71.21 -22.35
CA CYS A 66 -18.79 -70.74 -21.13
C CYS A 66 -17.95 -71.00 -19.87
N VAL A 67 -17.30 -72.17 -19.76
CA VAL A 67 -16.41 -72.50 -18.63
C VAL A 67 -15.16 -71.61 -18.63
N TYR A 68 -14.61 -71.30 -19.81
CA TYR A 68 -13.50 -70.34 -19.92
C TYR A 68 -13.93 -68.90 -19.63
N ALA A 69 -15.14 -68.50 -20.03
CA ALA A 69 -15.68 -67.16 -19.74
C ALA A 69 -15.96 -66.97 -18.25
N ASP A 70 -16.64 -67.92 -17.59
CA ASP A 70 -16.91 -67.86 -16.14
C ASP A 70 -15.61 -67.97 -15.32
N GLY A 71 -14.65 -68.79 -15.75
CA GLY A 71 -13.33 -68.88 -15.14
C GLY A 71 -12.51 -67.60 -15.29
N LEU A 72 -12.54 -66.96 -16.47
CA LEU A 72 -11.94 -65.64 -16.68
C LEU A 72 -12.64 -64.55 -15.86
N GLN A 73 -13.96 -64.60 -15.73
CA GLN A 73 -14.72 -63.66 -14.90
C GLN A 73 -14.43 -63.83 -13.41
N GLN A 74 -14.28 -65.06 -12.92
CA GLN A 74 -13.88 -65.36 -11.54
C GLN A 74 -12.43 -65.01 -11.25
N ILE A 75 -11.52 -65.20 -12.21
CA ILE A 75 -10.12 -64.76 -12.08
C ILE A 75 -10.06 -63.24 -12.10
N GLN A 76 -10.80 -62.57 -12.99
CA GLN A 76 -10.89 -61.12 -13.04
C GLN A 76 -11.50 -60.55 -11.75
N SER A 77 -12.58 -61.15 -11.24
CA SER A 77 -13.20 -60.73 -9.97
C SER A 77 -12.26 -61.00 -8.79
N GLY A 78 -11.60 -62.14 -8.74
CA GLY A 78 -10.63 -62.46 -7.67
C GLY A 78 -9.37 -61.60 -7.71
N ILE A 79 -8.92 -61.17 -8.89
CA ILE A 79 -7.84 -60.18 -9.04
C ILE A 79 -8.31 -58.81 -8.57
N LEU A 80 -9.52 -58.37 -8.95
CA LEU A 80 -10.10 -57.11 -8.49
C LEU A 80 -10.29 -57.10 -6.96
N ASP A 81 -10.82 -58.19 -6.38
CA ASP A 81 -11.03 -58.35 -4.93
C ASP A 81 -9.74 -58.29 -4.11
N VAL A 82 -8.57 -58.52 -4.73
CA VAL A 82 -7.25 -58.45 -4.07
C VAL A 82 -6.51 -57.15 -4.40
N VAL A 83 -6.61 -56.67 -5.64
CA VAL A 83 -5.90 -55.48 -6.13
C VAL A 83 -6.58 -54.19 -5.67
N GLU A 84 -7.91 -54.14 -5.66
CA GLU A 84 -8.67 -52.94 -5.30
C GLU A 84 -8.47 -52.53 -3.83
N PRO A 85 -8.45 -53.44 -2.83
CA PRO A 85 -8.10 -53.09 -1.46
C PRO A 85 -6.66 -52.59 -1.31
N VAL A 86 -5.70 -53.18 -2.03
CA VAL A 86 -4.28 -52.78 -1.95
C VAL A 86 -4.06 -51.39 -2.57
N ILE A 87 -4.65 -51.14 -3.75
CA ILE A 87 -4.63 -49.81 -4.37
C ILE A 87 -5.34 -48.80 -3.48
N SER A 88 -6.46 -49.18 -2.83
CA SER A 88 -7.16 -48.29 -1.90
C SER A 88 -6.31 -47.95 -0.66
N GLU A 89 -5.58 -48.92 -0.10
CA GLU A 89 -4.70 -48.71 1.06
C GLU A 89 -3.48 -47.86 0.70
N GLU A 90 -2.87 -48.10 -0.47
CA GLU A 90 -1.76 -47.28 -0.99
C GLU A 90 -2.22 -45.86 -1.34
N ASN A 91 -3.40 -45.68 -1.92
CA ASN A 91 -3.99 -44.37 -2.20
C ASN A 91 -4.26 -43.60 -0.90
N VAL A 92 -4.86 -44.24 0.11
CA VAL A 92 -5.09 -43.61 1.43
C VAL A 92 -3.75 -43.22 2.08
N ARG A 93 -2.74 -44.07 1.98
CA ARG A 93 -1.39 -43.77 2.50
C ARG A 93 -0.74 -42.60 1.74
N MET A 94 -0.86 -42.56 0.42
CA MET A 94 -0.35 -41.48 -0.42
C MET A 94 -1.06 -40.16 -0.09
N GLN A 95 -2.38 -40.16 0.04
CA GLN A 95 -3.17 -38.98 0.46
C GLN A 95 -2.73 -38.48 1.85
N ALA A 96 -2.52 -39.39 2.80
CA ALA A 96 -2.02 -39.04 4.12
C ALA A 96 -0.61 -38.42 4.07
N ILE A 97 0.29 -38.96 3.25
CA ILE A 97 1.64 -38.42 3.03
C ILE A 97 1.56 -37.03 2.38
N MET A 98 0.78 -36.88 1.30
CA MET A 98 0.59 -35.60 0.61
C MET A 98 0.02 -34.53 1.53
N LYS A 99 -0.91 -34.90 2.42
CA LYS A 99 -1.44 -33.99 3.45
C LYS A 99 -0.37 -33.52 4.42
N ILE A 100 0.49 -34.42 4.91
CA ILE A 100 1.60 -34.06 5.81
C ILE A 100 2.60 -33.15 5.10
N TYR A 101 2.97 -33.47 3.86
CA TYR A 101 3.89 -32.64 3.06
C TYR A 101 3.28 -31.26 2.76
N GLY A 102 2.01 -31.19 2.36
CA GLY A 102 1.31 -29.93 2.10
C GLY A 102 1.25 -29.04 3.36
N GLN A 103 1.01 -29.63 4.52
CA GLN A 103 1.06 -28.93 5.81
C GLN A 103 2.48 -28.43 6.14
N ALA A 104 3.50 -29.28 5.95
CA ALA A 104 4.89 -28.90 6.19
C ALA A 104 5.35 -27.74 5.30
N VAL A 105 4.97 -27.75 4.01
CA VAL A 105 5.25 -26.65 3.08
C VAL A 105 4.49 -25.38 3.47
N SER A 106 3.20 -25.49 3.82
CA SER A 106 2.42 -24.35 4.32
C SER A 106 3.07 -23.70 5.55
N TRP A 107 3.58 -24.50 6.50
CA TRP A 107 4.32 -23.97 7.65
C TRP A 107 5.64 -23.29 7.26
N GLN A 108 6.41 -23.85 6.32
CA GLN A 108 7.63 -23.20 5.82
C GLN A 108 7.32 -21.85 5.17
N GLN A 109 6.25 -21.76 4.37
CA GLN A 109 5.78 -20.51 3.78
C GLN A 109 5.42 -19.46 4.84
N GLN A 110 4.72 -19.86 5.92
CA GLN A 110 4.41 -18.97 7.02
C GLN A 110 5.65 -18.47 7.77
N ILE A 111 6.62 -19.34 8.03
CA ILE A 111 7.89 -18.95 8.67
C ILE A 111 8.63 -17.91 7.82
N ILE A 112 8.63 -18.04 6.49
CA ILE A 112 9.23 -17.07 5.58
C ILE A 112 8.49 -15.73 5.65
N MET A 113 7.15 -15.74 5.57
CA MET A 113 6.36 -14.50 5.67
C MET A 113 6.52 -13.81 7.04
N ASP A 114 6.55 -14.57 8.13
CA ASP A 114 6.80 -14.04 9.48
C ASP A 114 8.19 -13.44 9.61
N ARG A 115 9.21 -14.08 9.03
CA ARG A 115 10.55 -13.52 8.98
C ARG A 115 10.55 -12.16 8.26
N ILE A 116 9.85 -12.03 7.14
CA ILE A 116 9.77 -10.77 6.41
C ILE A 116 9.04 -9.70 7.23
N ARG A 117 7.97 -10.05 7.97
CA ARG A 117 7.32 -9.15 8.94
C ARG A 117 8.26 -8.68 10.06
N MET A 118 9.26 -9.48 10.41
CA MET A 118 10.28 -9.12 11.40
C MET A 118 11.41 -8.26 10.81
N GLU A 119 11.65 -8.36 9.50
CA GLU A 119 12.72 -7.63 8.81
C GLU A 119 12.33 -6.17 8.48
N GLY A 120 11.03 -5.85 8.36
CA GLY A 120 10.54 -4.50 8.11
C GLY A 120 9.02 -4.39 8.01
N ASP A 121 8.54 -3.20 7.66
CA ASP A 121 7.10 -2.85 7.59
C ASP A 121 6.56 -3.02 6.16
N SER A 122 5.25 -2.95 5.95
CA SER A 122 4.69 -2.95 4.60
C SER A 122 5.12 -1.70 3.82
N GLY A 123 5.47 -1.87 2.54
CA GLY A 123 5.92 -0.76 1.69
C GLY A 123 6.72 -1.18 0.46
N ILE A 124 7.21 -0.18 -0.28
CA ILE A 124 8.07 -0.39 -1.44
C ILE A 124 9.47 -0.80 -0.97
N MET A 125 10.07 -1.79 -1.61
CA MET A 125 11.45 -2.23 -1.35
C MET A 125 12.44 -1.56 -2.30
N GLN A 126 12.18 -1.69 -3.61
CA GLN A 126 13.14 -1.31 -4.62
C GLN A 126 12.47 -1.15 -5.98
N VAL A 127 12.99 -0.25 -6.80
CA VAL A 127 12.66 -0.13 -8.23
C VAL A 127 13.71 -0.87 -9.07
N ARG A 128 13.43 -1.06 -10.36
CA ARG A 128 14.39 -1.66 -11.29
C ARG A 128 15.76 -0.98 -11.20
N ASN A 129 16.83 -1.78 -11.11
CA ASN A 129 18.17 -1.27 -11.29
C ASN A 129 18.48 -1.10 -12.79
N VAL A 130 18.95 0.09 -13.17
CA VAL A 130 19.26 0.44 -14.58
C VAL A 130 20.67 1.02 -14.71
N PHE A 131 21.15 1.65 -13.65
CA PHE A 131 22.46 2.28 -13.59
C PHE A 131 23.22 1.75 -12.39
N ASP A 132 24.48 1.43 -12.60
CA ASP A 132 25.38 1.07 -11.52
C ASP A 132 26.30 2.24 -11.19
N HIS A 133 26.76 2.29 -9.95
CA HIS A 133 27.69 3.29 -9.45
C HIS A 133 28.83 2.61 -8.70
N THR A 134 30.02 3.20 -8.74
CA THR A 134 31.19 2.70 -7.98
C THR A 134 30.99 2.76 -6.46
N LYS A 135 29.96 3.47 -6.00
CA LYS A 135 29.55 3.53 -4.61
C LYS A 135 28.18 2.87 -4.45
N ALA A 136 28.04 2.03 -3.43
CA ALA A 136 26.82 1.27 -3.17
C ALA A 136 25.56 2.14 -3.00
N TRP A 137 25.68 3.37 -2.48
CA TRP A 137 24.54 4.29 -2.36
C TRP A 137 24.07 4.89 -3.68
N GLY A 138 24.83 4.71 -4.78
CA GLY A 138 24.45 5.22 -6.09
C GLY A 138 23.50 4.29 -6.86
N THR A 139 23.46 3.00 -6.54
CA THR A 139 22.54 2.05 -7.18
C THR A 139 21.08 2.38 -6.84
N ASN A 140 20.14 2.01 -7.72
CA ASN A 140 18.74 2.33 -7.50
C ASN A 140 18.17 1.64 -6.24
N THR A 141 17.46 2.42 -5.43
CA THR A 141 16.73 1.96 -4.23
C THR A 141 15.23 1.94 -4.54
N TRP A 142 14.36 2.47 -3.68
CA TRP A 142 12.99 2.89 -4.04
C TRP A 142 12.97 4.15 -4.94
N SER A 143 14.14 4.75 -5.20
CA SER A 143 14.35 5.86 -6.13
C SER A 143 15.23 5.45 -7.32
N ARG A 144 14.73 5.71 -8.53
CA ARG A 144 15.42 5.49 -9.82
C ARG A 144 16.01 6.81 -10.31
N GLY A 145 17.25 7.15 -9.96
CA GLY A 145 17.96 8.37 -10.43
C GLY A 145 17.20 9.69 -10.22
N ASN A 146 16.27 9.92 -11.14
CA ASN A 146 15.35 11.01 -11.34
C ASN A 146 13.88 10.54 -11.13
N GLY A 147 13.51 9.89 -10.04
CA GLY A 147 12.10 9.50 -9.84
C GLY A 147 11.87 8.51 -8.70
N GLN A 148 10.90 8.80 -7.85
CA GLN A 148 10.45 7.89 -6.78
C GLN A 148 9.50 6.84 -7.35
N ALA A 149 9.66 5.56 -6.96
CA ALA A 149 8.84 4.45 -7.49
C ALA A 149 8.75 4.39 -9.04
N ALA A 150 9.76 4.91 -9.74
CA ALA A 150 9.76 5.09 -11.20
C ALA A 150 8.50 5.84 -11.73
N ILE A 151 7.99 6.79 -10.96
CA ILE A 151 6.92 7.71 -11.35
C ILE A 151 7.39 8.58 -12.53
N HIS A 152 6.52 8.69 -13.54
CA HIS A 152 6.78 9.42 -14.80
C HIS A 152 5.46 9.98 -15.37
N ASN A 153 5.55 10.76 -16.46
CA ASN A 153 4.43 11.54 -17.00
C ASN A 153 3.75 10.85 -18.19
N HIS A 154 2.42 10.77 -18.12
CA HIS A 154 1.54 10.34 -19.21
C HIS A 154 0.50 11.41 -19.53
N ALA A 155 0.93 12.68 -19.60
CA ALA A 155 0.01 13.80 -19.70
C ALA A 155 -0.76 13.86 -21.02
N ASN A 156 -0.30 13.17 -22.07
CA ASN A 156 -1.06 12.99 -23.32
C ASN A 156 -2.26 12.04 -23.15
N ASN A 157 -2.33 11.25 -22.08
CA ASN A 157 -3.48 10.43 -21.79
C ASN A 157 -4.40 11.14 -20.80
N ILE A 158 -5.71 11.04 -20.98
CA ILE A 158 -6.68 11.78 -20.16
C ILE A 158 -6.64 11.37 -18.68
N ARG A 159 -6.49 10.07 -18.38
CA ARG A 159 -6.63 9.52 -17.00
C ARG A 159 -5.49 8.62 -16.55
N THR A 160 -4.47 8.43 -17.38
CA THR A 160 -3.34 7.56 -17.06
C THR A 160 -2.35 8.29 -16.16
N VAL A 161 -1.91 7.60 -15.12
CA VAL A 161 -0.89 8.07 -14.20
C VAL A 161 0.31 7.12 -14.29
N GLY A 162 1.46 7.66 -14.70
CA GLY A 162 2.66 6.86 -14.94
C GLY A 162 3.36 6.43 -13.65
N MET A 163 3.56 5.11 -13.51
CA MET A 163 4.31 4.50 -12.40
C MET A 163 4.96 3.21 -12.90
N GLY A 164 6.28 3.11 -12.77
CA GLY A 164 7.00 1.92 -13.24
C GLY A 164 6.83 0.70 -12.34
N GLU A 165 7.58 -0.35 -12.66
CA GLU A 165 7.67 -1.56 -11.82
C GLU A 165 8.48 -1.33 -10.53
N PHE A 166 8.09 -2.03 -9.49
CA PHE A 166 8.79 -2.05 -8.21
C PHE A 166 8.52 -3.34 -7.44
N ASN A 167 9.44 -3.67 -6.55
CA ASN A 167 9.28 -4.71 -5.54
C ASN A 167 8.58 -4.10 -4.32
N ALA A 168 7.63 -4.83 -3.75
CA ALA A 168 6.91 -4.42 -2.55
C ALA A 168 6.75 -5.57 -1.56
N VAL A 169 6.48 -5.20 -0.31
CA VAL A 169 6.05 -6.12 0.75
C VAL A 169 4.72 -5.61 1.29
N LEU A 170 3.73 -6.49 1.37
CA LEU A 170 2.45 -6.24 2.05
C LEU A 170 2.16 -7.37 3.02
N ASN A 171 2.07 -7.04 4.31
CA ASN A 171 1.86 -8.00 5.40
C ASN A 171 2.79 -9.24 5.30
N GLY A 172 4.09 -9.03 5.08
CA GLY A 172 5.07 -10.11 4.96
C GLY A 172 5.11 -10.83 3.62
N VAL A 173 4.30 -10.42 2.63
CA VAL A 173 4.28 -11.01 1.29
C VAL A 173 5.13 -10.18 0.34
N PRO A 174 6.30 -10.67 -0.11
CA PRO A 174 7.12 -9.99 -1.11
C PRO A 174 6.60 -10.31 -2.52
N PHE A 175 6.52 -9.30 -3.37
CA PHE A 175 6.13 -9.47 -4.77
C PHE A 175 6.74 -8.37 -5.65
N THR A 176 6.76 -8.61 -6.95
CA THR A 176 7.19 -7.65 -7.97
C THR A 176 6.01 -7.29 -8.84
N THR A 177 5.75 -6.00 -8.97
CA THR A 177 4.71 -5.48 -9.86
C THR A 177 5.17 -5.51 -11.32
N ARG A 178 4.22 -5.62 -12.26
CA ARG A 178 4.47 -5.19 -13.64
C ARG A 178 4.64 -3.66 -13.69
N HIS A 179 4.91 -3.10 -14.86
CA HIS A 179 4.79 -1.64 -15.04
C HIS A 179 3.35 -1.20 -14.72
N ASN A 180 3.17 -0.15 -13.92
CA ASN A 180 1.91 0.18 -13.23
C ASN A 180 1.23 1.44 -13.75
N ASP A 181 1.18 1.68 -15.06
CA ASP A 181 0.45 2.83 -15.63
C ASP A 181 -1.04 2.70 -15.31
N TYR A 182 -1.47 3.28 -14.19
CA TYR A 182 -2.78 3.08 -13.60
C TYR A 182 -3.73 4.20 -14.01
N ARG A 183 -5.03 3.90 -14.11
CA ARG A 183 -6.05 4.91 -14.37
C ARG A 183 -6.55 5.55 -13.08
N LEU A 184 -6.94 6.82 -13.16
CA LEU A 184 -7.68 7.54 -12.10
C LEU A 184 -9.08 6.94 -11.90
N ASN A 185 -9.14 5.74 -11.32
CA ASN A 185 -10.36 5.00 -11.00
C ASN A 185 -10.47 4.77 -9.49
N LYS A 186 -11.68 4.99 -8.97
CA LYS A 186 -12.06 4.68 -7.59
C LYS A 186 -12.88 3.41 -7.51
N ALA A 187 -13.01 2.86 -6.30
CA ALA A 187 -13.95 1.79 -6.02
C ALA A 187 -15.37 2.20 -6.44
N HIS A 188 -16.18 1.26 -6.92
CA HIS A 188 -17.52 1.59 -7.43
C HIS A 188 -18.42 2.15 -6.31
N SER A 189 -19.17 3.22 -6.58
CA SER A 189 -19.94 3.94 -5.55
C SER A 189 -21.10 3.11 -4.97
N THR A 190 -21.74 2.29 -5.81
CA THR A 190 -22.96 1.54 -5.44
C THR A 190 -22.89 0.02 -5.58
N SER A 191 -21.89 -0.55 -6.26
CA SER A 191 -21.77 -2.00 -6.50
C SER A 191 -20.87 -2.64 -5.45
N LYS A 192 -21.24 -3.84 -4.97
CA LYS A 192 -20.39 -4.70 -4.13
C LYS A 192 -19.63 -5.76 -4.94
N GLU A 193 -19.71 -5.72 -6.27
CA GLU A 193 -19.05 -6.72 -7.12
C GLU A 193 -17.53 -6.62 -7.03
N TYR A 194 -16.88 -7.79 -7.04
CA TYR A 194 -15.43 -7.91 -7.02
C TYR A 194 -14.79 -7.14 -8.18
N GLY A 195 -13.89 -6.21 -7.86
CA GLY A 195 -13.15 -5.46 -8.88
C GLY A 195 -13.95 -4.37 -9.58
N ALA A 196 -15.20 -4.11 -9.19
CA ALA A 196 -15.98 -3.01 -9.75
C ALA A 196 -15.32 -1.65 -9.41
N THR A 197 -15.08 -0.85 -10.45
CA THR A 197 -14.48 0.48 -10.34
C THR A 197 -15.19 1.46 -11.24
N GLU A 198 -15.03 2.75 -10.97
CA GLU A 198 -15.54 3.83 -11.80
C GLU A 198 -14.48 4.97 -11.89
N PRO A 199 -14.47 5.77 -12.97
CA PRO A 199 -13.55 6.89 -13.08
C PRO A 199 -13.73 7.92 -11.95
N VAL A 200 -12.64 8.56 -11.54
CA VAL A 200 -12.70 9.73 -10.66
C VAL A 200 -13.17 10.94 -11.46
N ASP A 201 -14.18 11.66 -10.99
CA ASP A 201 -14.66 12.87 -11.65
C ASP A 201 -13.57 13.96 -11.66
N PHE A 202 -13.43 14.65 -12.79
CA PHE A 202 -12.56 15.82 -12.86
C PHE A 202 -13.21 17.02 -12.19
N PRO A 203 -12.42 17.87 -11.51
CA PRO A 203 -12.95 19.09 -10.94
C PRO A 203 -13.48 20.01 -12.04
N PRO A 204 -14.53 20.79 -11.77
CA PRO A 204 -15.05 21.74 -12.74
C PRO A 204 -14.04 22.86 -13.04
N VAL A 205 -14.24 23.55 -14.16
CA VAL A 205 -13.53 24.81 -14.44
C VAL A 205 -14.21 25.94 -13.64
N PRO A 206 -13.44 26.85 -13.00
CA PRO A 206 -14.03 28.00 -12.32
C PRO A 206 -14.93 28.83 -13.24
N SER A 207 -16.10 29.24 -12.75
CA SER A 207 -17.05 30.02 -13.56
C SER A 207 -16.45 31.36 -14.00
N SER A 208 -15.63 32.01 -13.15
CA SER A 208 -14.97 33.27 -13.50
C SER A 208 -13.98 33.14 -14.66
N VAL A 209 -13.46 31.93 -14.93
CA VAL A 209 -12.68 31.63 -16.13
C VAL A 209 -13.63 31.51 -17.32
N LEU A 210 -14.68 30.68 -17.22
CA LEU A 210 -15.60 30.44 -18.33
C LEU A 210 -16.40 31.69 -18.76
N GLU A 211 -16.58 32.65 -17.86
CA GLU A 211 -17.27 33.92 -18.10
C GLU A 211 -16.43 34.93 -18.90
N LYS A 212 -15.12 34.71 -19.09
CA LYS A 212 -14.30 35.61 -19.90
C LYS A 212 -14.62 35.46 -21.40
N VAL A 213 -14.51 36.57 -22.13
CA VAL A 213 -14.94 36.64 -23.54
C VAL A 213 -13.90 36.02 -24.46
N THR A 214 -12.61 36.25 -24.19
CA THR A 214 -11.52 35.73 -25.03
C THR A 214 -10.71 34.66 -24.31
N VAL A 215 -10.06 33.77 -25.08
CA VAL A 215 -9.22 32.70 -24.52
C VAL A 215 -8.02 33.29 -23.77
N GLU A 216 -7.47 34.41 -24.21
CA GLU A 216 -6.39 35.12 -23.53
C GLU A 216 -6.83 35.59 -22.14
N GLU A 217 -8.03 36.15 -22.01
CA GLU A 217 -8.59 36.52 -20.70
C GLU A 217 -8.87 35.29 -19.82
N GLN A 218 -9.31 34.16 -20.41
CA GLN A 218 -9.45 32.90 -19.68
C GLN A 218 -8.11 32.39 -19.15
N ILE A 219 -7.04 32.47 -19.97
CA ILE A 219 -5.68 32.07 -19.59
C ILE A 219 -5.21 32.89 -18.40
N GLU A 220 -5.34 34.21 -18.43
CA GLU A 220 -4.93 35.07 -17.33
C GLU A 220 -5.70 34.76 -16.03
N GLU A 221 -7.01 34.55 -16.11
CA GLU A 221 -7.80 34.17 -14.93
C GLU A 221 -7.41 32.78 -14.40
N MET A 222 -7.15 31.81 -15.28
CA MET A 222 -6.68 30.48 -14.89
C MET A 222 -5.32 30.56 -14.16
N ARG A 223 -4.41 31.44 -14.60
CA ARG A 223 -3.13 31.69 -13.92
C ARG A 223 -3.32 32.18 -12.49
N GLU A 224 -4.31 33.05 -12.24
CA GLU A 224 -4.61 33.53 -10.89
C GLU A 224 -5.10 32.42 -9.95
N TYR A 225 -5.82 31.41 -10.46
CA TYR A 225 -6.17 30.21 -9.67
C TYR A 225 -4.95 29.35 -9.35
N PHE A 226 -4.05 29.14 -10.32
CA PHE A 226 -2.79 28.44 -10.07
C PHE A 226 -1.89 29.18 -9.09
N LYS A 227 -1.85 30.51 -9.16
CA LYS A 227 -1.16 31.37 -8.19
C LYS A 227 -1.74 31.19 -6.79
N ALA A 228 -3.07 31.25 -6.65
CA ALA A 228 -3.73 31.04 -5.37
C ALA A 228 -3.45 29.65 -4.77
N PHE A 229 -3.44 28.61 -5.60
CA PHE A 229 -3.07 27.26 -5.17
C PHE A 229 -1.59 27.19 -4.74
N ALA A 230 -0.66 27.69 -5.56
CA ALA A 230 0.77 27.66 -5.26
C ALA A 230 1.12 28.44 -3.98
N GLU A 231 0.48 29.59 -3.76
CA GLU A 231 0.64 30.44 -2.57
C GLU A 231 -0.22 29.99 -1.38
N GLN A 232 -1.09 28.98 -1.54
CA GLN A 232 -2.07 28.54 -0.55
C GLN A 232 -2.96 29.70 -0.04
N ASN A 233 -3.34 30.61 -0.95
CA ASN A 233 -4.06 31.84 -0.65
C ASN A 233 -5.48 31.83 -1.20
N LYS A 234 -6.40 31.19 -0.47
CA LYS A 234 -7.82 31.12 -0.85
C LYS A 234 -8.57 32.44 -0.85
N ARG A 235 -8.00 33.50 -0.26
CA ARG A 235 -8.60 34.85 -0.29
C ARG A 235 -8.37 35.55 -1.63
N HIS A 236 -7.32 35.16 -2.35
CA HIS A 236 -7.02 35.68 -3.68
C HIS A 236 -7.96 35.07 -4.73
N ARG A 237 -7.98 33.73 -4.77
CA ARG A 237 -8.97 32.91 -5.47
C ARG A 237 -9.25 31.67 -4.63
N ASP A 238 -10.52 31.36 -4.43
CA ASP A 238 -10.91 30.14 -3.74
C ASP A 238 -10.68 28.94 -4.67
N TYR A 239 -9.55 28.26 -4.48
CA TYR A 239 -9.11 27.16 -5.31
C TYR A 239 -9.63 25.79 -4.81
N GLU A 240 -10.09 25.68 -3.56
CA GLU A 240 -10.48 24.41 -2.92
C GLU A 240 -11.57 23.63 -3.71
N PRO A 241 -12.54 24.27 -4.39
CA PRO A 241 -13.52 23.56 -5.24
C PRO A 241 -12.92 22.95 -6.52
N TYR A 242 -11.76 23.42 -6.94
CA TYR A 242 -11.20 23.23 -8.28
C TYR A 242 -9.90 22.44 -8.29
N PHE A 243 -9.18 22.43 -7.17
CA PHE A 243 -7.97 21.65 -6.94
C PHE A 243 -8.28 20.55 -5.94
N LYS A 244 -8.47 19.32 -6.43
CA LYS A 244 -8.97 18.20 -5.62
C LYS A 244 -7.88 17.18 -5.32
N PRO A 245 -7.55 16.93 -4.05
CA PRO A 245 -6.62 15.88 -3.68
C PRO A 245 -7.25 14.50 -3.88
N VAL A 246 -6.46 13.59 -4.44
CA VAL A 246 -6.80 12.20 -4.71
C VAL A 246 -5.67 11.33 -4.18
N LEU A 247 -5.99 10.34 -3.34
CA LEU A 247 -5.02 9.39 -2.82
C LEU A 247 -4.92 8.18 -3.74
N ALA A 248 -3.74 7.89 -4.28
CA ALA A 248 -3.44 6.60 -4.88
C ALA A 248 -2.94 5.62 -3.81
N TYR A 249 -3.41 4.39 -3.86
CA TYR A 249 -3.06 3.33 -2.93
C TYR A 249 -2.90 1.99 -3.64
N MET A 250 -2.02 1.15 -3.10
CA MET A 250 -1.88 -0.24 -3.54
C MET A 250 -2.63 -1.13 -2.57
N GLN A 251 -3.54 -1.95 -3.09
CA GLN A 251 -4.25 -2.99 -2.37
C GLN A 251 -3.66 -4.37 -2.73
N GLY A 252 -3.50 -5.26 -1.76
CA GLY A 252 -3.05 -6.64 -1.97
C GLY A 252 -3.95 -7.66 -1.26
N MET A 253 -4.13 -8.83 -1.86
CA MET A 253 -4.99 -9.89 -1.33
C MET A 253 -4.58 -11.28 -1.84
N TRP A 254 -4.91 -12.30 -1.05
CA TRP A 254 -4.85 -13.69 -1.50
C TRP A 254 -6.15 -14.06 -2.23
N THR A 255 -6.10 -14.62 -3.44
CA THR A 255 -7.27 -15.09 -4.19
C THR A 255 -7.24 -16.60 -4.42
N VAL A 256 -8.41 -17.23 -4.53
CA VAL A 256 -8.53 -18.71 -4.64
C VAL A 256 -8.59 -19.24 -6.08
N ASN A 257 -8.74 -18.38 -7.09
CA ASN A 257 -8.65 -18.79 -8.49
C ASN A 257 -7.17 -18.90 -8.90
N THR A 258 -6.68 -20.13 -9.12
CA THR A 258 -5.28 -20.42 -9.47
C THR A 258 -5.11 -21.10 -10.82
N ASP A 259 -6.16 -21.20 -11.63
CA ASP A 259 -6.08 -21.84 -12.96
C ASP A 259 -5.72 -20.82 -14.05
N THR A 260 -6.27 -19.61 -13.95
CA THR A 260 -6.08 -18.52 -14.91
C THR A 260 -5.47 -17.31 -14.23
N VAL A 261 -4.56 -16.63 -14.91
CA VAL A 261 -4.05 -15.32 -14.46
C VAL A 261 -5.18 -14.30 -14.62
N GLU A 262 -5.61 -13.69 -13.50
CA GLU A 262 -6.54 -12.55 -13.55
C GLU A 262 -5.71 -11.27 -13.64
N GLU A 263 -6.03 -10.38 -14.59
CA GLU A 263 -5.40 -9.07 -14.67
C GLU A 263 -5.74 -8.28 -13.39
N PRO A 264 -4.73 -7.86 -12.59
CA PRO A 264 -4.94 -7.24 -11.29
C PRO A 264 -5.76 -5.94 -11.34
N PHE A 265 -5.52 -5.13 -12.38
CA PHE A 265 -6.27 -3.92 -12.69
C PHE A 265 -6.00 -3.49 -14.13
N PHE A 266 -6.91 -2.72 -14.72
CA PHE A 266 -6.69 -2.19 -16.06
C PHE A 266 -5.51 -1.21 -16.09
N SER A 267 -4.58 -1.43 -17.03
CA SER A 267 -3.51 -0.51 -17.37
C SER A 267 -3.50 -0.24 -18.86
N ASP A 268 -3.32 1.03 -19.23
CA ASP A 268 -3.47 1.50 -20.62
C ASP A 268 -2.47 0.88 -21.60
N ARG A 269 -1.34 0.42 -21.08
CA ARG A 269 -0.16 0.04 -21.88
C ARG A 269 0.43 -1.32 -21.53
N HIS A 270 0.02 -1.88 -20.39
CA HIS A 270 0.61 -3.09 -19.83
C HIS A 270 -0.47 -4.05 -19.38
N SER A 271 -0.24 -5.33 -19.60
CA SER A 271 -1.09 -6.42 -19.14
C SER A 271 -0.19 -7.58 -18.79
N ILE A 272 -0.62 -8.47 -17.89
CA ILE A 272 0.16 -9.67 -17.60
C ILE A 272 0.25 -10.54 -18.86
N GLU A 273 1.47 -10.88 -19.25
CA GLU A 273 1.75 -11.69 -20.44
C GLU A 273 1.80 -13.19 -20.09
N ALA A 274 0.68 -13.73 -19.59
CA ALA A 274 0.52 -15.15 -19.31
C ALA A 274 -0.95 -15.57 -19.27
N ASP A 275 -1.28 -16.72 -19.87
CA ASP A 275 -2.65 -17.26 -19.84
C ASP A 275 -2.93 -18.04 -18.53
N THR A 276 -1.89 -18.66 -17.99
CA THR A 276 -1.96 -19.50 -16.78
C THR A 276 -0.91 -19.09 -15.77
N TRP A 277 -1.16 -19.38 -14.50
CA TRP A 277 -0.23 -19.06 -13.42
C TRP A 277 1.09 -19.81 -13.52
N PHE A 278 1.02 -21.05 -13.99
CA PHE A 278 2.21 -21.86 -14.20
C PHE A 278 3.12 -21.25 -15.28
N GLN A 279 2.53 -20.78 -16.38
CA GLN A 279 3.26 -20.05 -17.41
C GLN A 279 3.90 -18.78 -16.85
N LEU A 280 3.14 -17.95 -16.11
CA LEU A 280 3.69 -16.74 -15.49
C LEU A 280 4.90 -17.07 -14.60
N GLN A 281 4.80 -18.15 -13.81
CA GLN A 281 5.87 -18.59 -12.94
C GLN A 281 7.10 -19.06 -13.73
N GLU A 282 6.92 -19.82 -14.82
CA GLU A 282 8.01 -20.25 -15.69
C GLU A 282 8.71 -19.07 -16.37
N ASP A 283 7.94 -18.10 -16.88
CA ASP A 283 8.47 -16.90 -17.54
C ASP A 283 9.22 -16.01 -16.54
N VAL A 284 8.68 -15.85 -15.33
CA VAL A 284 9.36 -15.16 -14.22
C VAL A 284 10.64 -15.90 -13.82
N MET A 285 10.61 -17.23 -13.69
CA MET A 285 11.81 -18.00 -13.37
C MET A 285 12.87 -17.86 -14.47
N ALA A 286 12.48 -17.93 -15.73
CA ALA A 286 13.40 -17.72 -16.86
C ALA A 286 14.02 -16.32 -16.84
N SER A 287 13.22 -15.29 -16.55
CA SER A 287 13.69 -13.91 -16.38
C SER A 287 14.68 -13.78 -15.22
N LEU A 288 14.33 -14.30 -14.03
CA LEU A 288 15.15 -14.23 -12.83
C LEU A 288 16.45 -15.02 -12.95
N TRP A 289 16.41 -16.24 -13.48
CA TRP A 289 17.60 -17.10 -13.64
C TRP A 289 18.51 -16.62 -14.77
N GLY A 290 17.93 -16.06 -15.82
CA GLY A 290 18.68 -15.48 -16.93
C GLY A 290 19.18 -14.07 -16.66
N GLY A 291 18.72 -13.40 -15.60
CA GLY A 291 18.96 -11.99 -15.34
C GLY A 291 18.44 -11.06 -16.45
N LYS A 292 17.44 -11.52 -17.24
CA LYS A 292 16.90 -10.79 -18.38
C LYS A 292 15.60 -10.12 -18.00
N LYS A 293 15.36 -8.91 -18.54
CA LYS A 293 14.06 -8.25 -18.42
C LYS A 293 13.14 -8.67 -19.56
N ASP A 294 11.85 -8.71 -19.27
CA ASP A 294 10.85 -8.57 -20.29
C ASP A 294 10.92 -7.13 -20.88
N VAL A 295 10.90 -7.04 -22.21
CA VAL A 295 11.03 -5.77 -22.92
C VAL A 295 9.75 -4.95 -22.76
N ASN A 296 8.60 -5.62 -22.70
CA ASN A 296 7.29 -5.01 -22.56
C ASN A 296 6.93 -4.67 -21.11
N GLU A 297 7.70 -5.16 -20.13
CA GLU A 297 7.53 -4.92 -18.69
C GLU A 297 6.18 -5.44 -18.14
N ASN A 298 5.73 -6.56 -18.69
CA ASN A 298 4.44 -7.21 -18.42
C ASN A 298 4.53 -8.36 -17.40
N LEU A 299 5.73 -8.81 -17.04
CA LEU A 299 5.91 -9.89 -16.07
C LEU A 299 5.84 -9.37 -14.62
N ALA A 300 4.92 -9.92 -13.84
CA ALA A 300 4.80 -9.69 -12.40
C ALA A 300 5.19 -10.97 -11.63
N THR A 301 5.94 -10.83 -10.53
CA THR A 301 6.25 -11.96 -9.64
C THR A 301 5.19 -12.01 -8.55
N LEU A 302 4.21 -12.89 -8.72
CA LEU A 302 3.06 -13.05 -7.83
C LEU A 302 3.14 -14.40 -7.09
N PRO A 303 3.42 -14.42 -5.78
CA PRO A 303 3.61 -15.67 -5.05
C PRO A 303 2.32 -16.47 -4.88
N THR A 304 2.46 -17.78 -4.72
CA THR A 304 1.37 -18.71 -4.36
C THR A 304 1.64 -19.39 -3.03
N VAL A 305 0.60 -19.66 -2.25
CA VAL A 305 0.70 -20.33 -0.94
C VAL A 305 -0.31 -21.45 -0.80
N ILE A 306 0.01 -22.43 0.04
CA ILE A 306 -0.94 -23.46 0.48
C ILE A 306 -1.69 -22.91 1.69
N ILE A 307 -2.97 -22.58 1.51
CA ILE A 307 -3.85 -22.07 2.58
C ILE A 307 -4.54 -23.19 3.36
N GLY A 308 -4.45 -24.43 2.88
CA GLY A 308 -5.01 -25.59 3.55
C GLY A 308 -4.85 -26.86 2.72
N VAL A 309 -5.37 -27.97 3.24
CA VAL A 309 -5.42 -29.25 2.52
C VAL A 309 -6.85 -29.78 2.59
N ASN A 310 -7.39 -30.22 1.46
CA ASN A 310 -8.69 -30.86 1.34
C ASN A 310 -8.73 -32.22 2.07
N GLU A 311 -9.94 -32.76 2.25
CA GLU A 311 -10.12 -34.09 2.85
C GLU A 311 -9.50 -35.20 2.00
N ASP A 312 -9.48 -35.03 0.67
CA ASP A 312 -8.86 -35.93 -0.30
C ASP A 312 -7.32 -35.82 -0.38
N GLY A 313 -6.71 -34.94 0.43
CA GLY A 313 -5.27 -34.71 0.46
C GLY A 313 -4.73 -33.71 -0.57
N SER A 314 -5.58 -33.14 -1.42
CA SER A 314 -5.16 -32.10 -2.38
C SER A 314 -4.90 -30.75 -1.70
N PRO A 315 -3.84 -30.01 -2.06
CA PRO A 315 -3.57 -28.70 -1.48
C PRO A 315 -4.59 -27.68 -1.97
N ARG A 316 -5.06 -26.82 -1.05
CA ARG A 316 -5.78 -25.60 -1.40
C ARG A 316 -4.78 -24.49 -1.60
N MET A 317 -4.69 -24.01 -2.82
CA MET A 317 -3.78 -22.94 -3.20
C MET A 317 -4.46 -21.58 -3.08
N ALA A 318 -3.68 -20.55 -2.83
CA ALA A 318 -4.07 -19.17 -3.04
C ALA A 318 -2.94 -18.40 -3.74
N GLN A 319 -3.36 -17.44 -4.53
CA GLN A 319 -2.54 -16.55 -5.35
C GLN A 319 -2.43 -15.19 -4.69
N TRP A 320 -1.26 -14.58 -4.63
CA TRP A 320 -1.19 -13.16 -4.31
C TRP A 320 -1.55 -12.31 -5.51
N ASN A 321 -2.52 -11.42 -5.35
CA ASN A 321 -2.86 -10.40 -6.32
C ASN A 321 -2.76 -9.02 -5.67
N TYR A 322 -2.55 -8.01 -6.52
CA TYR A 322 -2.53 -6.62 -6.09
C TYR A 322 -3.39 -5.77 -7.02
N LYS A 323 -3.71 -4.54 -6.65
CA LYS A 323 -4.24 -3.53 -7.56
C LYS A 323 -3.89 -2.13 -7.08
N ILE A 324 -3.79 -1.19 -8.03
CA ILE A 324 -3.63 0.22 -7.71
C ILE A 324 -4.90 0.95 -8.09
N LEU A 325 -5.47 1.66 -7.12
CA LEU A 325 -6.67 2.47 -7.28
C LEU A 325 -6.46 3.86 -6.68
N THR A 326 -7.39 4.74 -6.96
CA THR A 326 -7.43 6.09 -6.40
C THR A 326 -8.68 6.33 -5.58
N HIS A 327 -8.60 7.24 -4.61
CA HIS A 327 -9.72 7.66 -3.77
C HIS A 327 -9.74 9.19 -3.68
N PRO A 328 -10.82 9.86 -4.15
CA PRO A 328 -10.98 11.30 -3.94
C PRO A 328 -11.14 11.61 -2.45
N ILE A 329 -10.27 12.46 -1.91
CA ILE A 329 -10.32 12.82 -0.49
C ILE A 329 -11.48 13.80 -0.27
N SER A 330 -12.23 13.62 0.81
CA SER A 330 -13.41 14.44 1.11
C SER A 330 -13.11 15.91 1.50
N PHE A 331 -11.84 16.24 1.74
CA PHE A 331 -11.37 17.56 2.17
C PHE A 331 -10.05 17.96 1.48
N ASP A 332 -9.73 19.26 1.51
CA ASP A 332 -8.46 19.77 0.98
C ASP A 332 -7.27 19.38 1.85
N ILE A 333 -6.13 19.13 1.21
CA ILE A 333 -4.86 18.87 1.89
C ILE A 333 -3.99 20.10 1.66
N PRO A 334 -3.68 20.91 2.68
CA PRO A 334 -2.79 22.06 2.49
C PRO A 334 -1.37 21.62 2.14
N LEU A 335 -0.69 22.36 1.25
CA LEU A 335 0.66 22.00 0.79
C LEU A 335 1.72 22.01 1.90
N ASN A 336 1.50 22.78 2.98
CA ASN A 336 2.37 22.77 4.15
C ASN A 336 2.30 21.45 4.96
N ARG A 337 1.30 20.60 4.70
CA ARG A 337 1.21 19.24 5.29
C ARG A 337 2.21 18.28 4.68
N PHE A 338 2.86 18.60 3.56
CA PHE A 338 3.91 17.78 2.97
C PHE A 338 5.30 18.24 3.43
N ARG A 339 6.11 17.30 3.91
CA ARG A 339 7.53 17.52 4.18
C ARG A 339 8.38 16.60 3.32
N PRO A 340 9.37 17.13 2.58
CA PRO A 340 10.38 16.31 1.91
C PRO A 340 11.03 15.34 2.88
N ILE A 341 11.10 14.07 2.51
CA ILE A 341 11.87 13.06 3.25
C ILE A 341 13.34 13.17 2.85
N ASP A 342 14.21 13.12 3.83
CA ASP A 342 15.64 13.15 3.63
C ASP A 342 16.23 11.78 3.29
N ASP A 343 15.87 11.31 2.09
CA ASP A 343 16.46 10.15 1.44
C ASP A 343 17.92 10.48 1.07
N LEU A 344 18.83 10.27 2.03
CA LEU A 344 20.23 10.71 1.92
C LEU A 344 20.95 10.12 0.70
N SER A 345 20.66 8.87 0.33
CA SER A 345 21.22 8.25 -0.88
C SER A 345 20.85 9.04 -2.15
N VAL A 346 19.61 9.53 -2.23
CA VAL A 346 19.12 10.35 -3.35
C VAL A 346 19.76 11.74 -3.33
N MET A 347 19.85 12.36 -2.15
CA MET A 347 20.47 13.68 -1.98
C MET A 347 21.96 13.67 -2.38
N VAL A 348 22.72 12.71 -1.85
CA VAL A 348 24.16 12.57 -2.12
C VAL A 348 24.40 12.24 -3.58
N ARG A 349 23.60 11.32 -4.17
CA ARG A 349 23.71 10.97 -5.59
C ARG A 349 23.47 12.15 -6.51
N ASN A 350 22.48 12.99 -6.20
CA ASN A 350 22.09 14.11 -7.04
C ASN A 350 22.76 15.44 -6.68
N PHE A 351 23.64 15.45 -5.67
CA PHE A 351 24.28 16.66 -5.12
C PHE A 351 23.26 17.74 -4.73
N LYS A 352 22.14 17.35 -4.11
CA LYS A 352 21.06 18.27 -3.71
C LYS A 352 20.93 18.35 -2.19
N ASN A 353 20.67 19.55 -1.69
CA ASN A 353 20.13 19.72 -0.35
C ASN A 353 18.63 19.36 -0.34
N LEU A 354 17.98 19.40 0.84
CA LEU A 354 16.59 18.98 0.98
C LEU A 354 15.62 19.92 0.25
N GLU A 355 15.91 21.22 0.22
CA GLU A 355 15.08 22.23 -0.46
C GLU A 355 15.13 22.06 -1.98
N ASP A 356 16.32 21.82 -2.53
CA ASP A 356 16.50 21.56 -3.95
C ASP A 356 15.96 20.20 -4.35
N LEU A 357 16.03 19.18 -3.48
CA LEU A 357 15.42 17.89 -3.73
C LEU A 357 13.89 18.03 -3.85
N ALA A 358 13.26 18.82 -2.97
CA ALA A 358 11.81 19.06 -2.96
C ALA A 358 11.25 19.56 -4.30
N LYS A 359 12.09 20.25 -5.08
CA LYS A 359 11.78 20.81 -6.41
C LYS A 359 11.93 19.80 -7.56
N THR A 360 12.16 18.51 -7.27
CA THR A 360 12.48 17.47 -8.28
C THR A 360 11.59 16.25 -8.17
N ARG A 361 11.44 15.49 -9.25
CA ARG A 361 10.67 14.22 -9.25
C ARG A 361 11.26 13.13 -8.34
N SER A 362 12.51 13.30 -7.88
CA SER A 362 13.18 12.39 -6.94
C SER A 362 12.80 12.61 -5.48
N CYS A 363 11.97 13.62 -5.16
CA CYS A 363 11.53 13.82 -3.77
C CYS A 363 10.37 12.90 -3.39
N ARG A 364 10.51 12.26 -2.23
CA ARG A 364 9.41 11.62 -1.50
C ARG A 364 8.97 12.53 -0.37
N PHE A 365 7.72 12.42 0.07
CA PHE A 365 7.12 13.28 1.08
C PHE A 365 6.54 12.47 2.22
N GLN A 366 6.55 13.05 3.41
CA GLN A 366 5.80 12.60 4.56
C GLN A 366 4.64 13.57 4.79
N LEU A 367 3.50 13.04 5.22
CA LEU A 367 2.36 13.85 5.68
C LEU A 367 2.50 14.23 7.15
N ASN A 368 2.09 15.45 7.48
CA ASN A 368 2.09 15.91 8.86
C ASN A 368 1.12 15.04 9.66
N PRO A 369 1.56 14.45 10.78
CA PRO A 369 0.75 13.45 11.47
C PRO A 369 -0.38 14.08 12.31
N LEU A 370 -0.40 15.39 12.54
CA LEU A 370 -1.49 16.05 13.28
C LEU A 370 -2.83 15.83 12.57
N PRO A 371 -3.90 15.44 13.29
CA PRO A 371 -5.25 15.33 12.77
C PRO A 371 -5.68 16.52 11.91
N LYS A 372 -6.61 16.32 10.96
CA LYS A 372 -7.09 17.42 10.11
C LYS A 372 -7.74 18.55 10.91
N ASP A 373 -8.44 18.17 11.99
CA ASP A 373 -9.20 19.07 12.86
C ASP A 373 -8.29 19.81 13.86
N GLU A 374 -7.01 19.41 13.96
CA GLU A 374 -6.03 20.11 14.76
C GLU A 374 -5.37 21.24 13.94
N PRO A 375 -5.30 22.47 14.51
CA PRO A 375 -4.70 23.60 13.83
C PRO A 375 -3.21 23.34 13.64
N TYR A 376 -2.77 23.41 12.39
CA TYR A 376 -1.37 23.28 12.03
C TYR A 376 -0.76 24.67 11.77
N ASP A 377 0.19 25.05 12.62
CA ASP A 377 0.89 26.36 12.59
C ASP A 377 2.02 26.42 11.55
N GLY A 378 2.19 25.37 10.73
CA GLY A 378 3.31 25.25 9.79
C GLY A 378 4.60 24.73 10.43
N VAL A 379 4.61 24.44 11.74
CA VAL A 379 5.79 23.95 12.45
C VAL A 379 5.73 22.45 12.62
N TRP A 380 6.62 21.73 11.95
CA TRP A 380 6.78 20.30 12.12
C TRP A 380 7.40 19.97 13.48
N ARG A 381 6.68 19.20 14.29
CA ARG A 381 7.12 18.80 15.63
C ARG A 381 7.46 17.32 15.63
N GLU A 382 8.75 17.01 15.61
CA GLU A 382 9.28 15.64 15.50
C GLU A 382 8.99 14.78 16.73
N GLU A 383 8.88 15.40 17.91
CA GLU A 383 8.71 14.71 19.20
C GLU A 383 7.24 14.56 19.62
N GLN A 384 6.27 15.02 18.82
CA GLN A 384 4.87 14.88 19.20
C GLN A 384 4.43 13.44 19.00
N SER A 385 4.07 12.78 20.12
CA SER A 385 3.23 11.59 20.07
C SER A 385 1.91 11.99 19.43
N THR A 386 1.76 11.67 18.16
CA THR A 386 0.48 11.78 17.49
C THR A 386 -0.35 10.61 17.99
N GLY A 387 -1.51 10.90 18.57
CA GLY A 387 -2.43 9.86 19.00
C GLY A 387 -2.78 8.89 17.86
N TYR A 388 -3.51 7.83 18.19
CA TYR A 388 -3.87 6.74 17.28
C TYR A 388 -4.64 7.18 16.01
N VAL A 389 -5.21 8.39 15.98
CA VAL A 389 -5.85 8.97 14.81
C VAL A 389 -4.94 10.06 14.23
N ASN A 390 -3.97 9.67 13.40
CA ASN A 390 -3.13 10.63 12.69
C ASN A 390 -3.73 11.01 11.33
N TYR A 391 -3.19 12.04 10.67
CA TYR A 391 -3.72 12.54 9.40
C TYR A 391 -3.84 11.46 8.32
N LEU A 392 -2.82 10.59 8.18
CA LEU A 392 -2.84 9.50 7.21
C LEU A 392 -3.92 8.46 7.54
N GLU A 393 -4.16 8.17 8.82
CA GLU A 393 -5.24 7.30 9.26
C GLU A 393 -6.60 7.85 8.80
N GLN A 394 -6.81 9.16 8.86
CA GLN A 394 -8.06 9.79 8.39
C GLN A 394 -8.25 9.64 6.88
N LEU A 395 -7.18 9.76 6.10
CA LEU A 395 -7.23 9.56 4.65
C LEU A 395 -7.56 8.10 4.30
N MET A 396 -6.84 7.14 4.92
CA MET A 396 -7.02 5.72 4.63
C MET A 396 -8.39 5.19 5.11
N LYS A 397 -8.94 5.73 6.20
CA LYS A 397 -10.29 5.39 6.69
C LYS A 397 -11.42 5.73 5.71
N GLU A 398 -11.21 6.65 4.78
CA GLU A 398 -12.18 6.92 3.72
C GLU A 398 -12.14 5.87 2.59
N VAL A 399 -11.06 5.08 2.51
CA VAL A 399 -10.83 4.13 1.41
C VAL A 399 -11.52 2.79 1.70
N PRO A 400 -12.46 2.35 0.85
CA PRO A 400 -13.11 1.05 1.02
C PRO A 400 -12.19 -0.12 0.61
N GLY A 401 -12.45 -1.28 1.20
CA GLY A 401 -11.89 -2.57 0.80
C GLY A 401 -12.54 -3.13 -0.47
N LEU A 402 -12.56 -4.45 -0.59
CA LEU A 402 -13.03 -5.14 -1.80
C LEU A 402 -14.56 -5.19 -1.98
N ASP A 403 -15.34 -4.82 -0.95
CA ASP A 403 -16.81 -4.67 -1.03
C ASP A 403 -17.23 -3.25 -1.47
N ASN A 404 -16.25 -2.41 -1.85
CA ASN A 404 -16.40 -1.03 -2.31
C ASN A 404 -17.14 -0.11 -1.29
N TYR A 405 -17.61 1.06 -1.72
CA TYR A 405 -18.27 2.02 -0.83
C TYR A 405 -19.53 1.51 -0.10
N PRO A 406 -20.32 0.56 -0.65
CA PRO A 406 -21.45 -0.01 0.10
C PRO A 406 -21.05 -0.97 1.23
N ALA A 407 -19.76 -1.15 1.50
CA ALA A 407 -19.27 -2.02 2.56
C ALA A 407 -19.78 -1.57 3.93
N ASP A 408 -20.38 -2.50 4.66
CA ASP A 408 -20.72 -2.35 6.07
C ASP A 408 -20.46 -3.70 6.72
N ILE A 409 -19.28 -3.83 7.31
CA ILE A 409 -18.80 -5.09 7.91
C ILE A 409 -18.44 -4.80 9.36
N LYS A 410 -18.99 -5.61 10.24
CA LYS A 410 -18.67 -5.60 11.67
C LYS A 410 -17.85 -6.84 11.97
N ASP A 411 -16.84 -6.65 12.80
CA ASP A 411 -15.86 -7.68 13.14
C ASP A 411 -16.10 -8.11 14.57
N ASP A 412 -16.37 -9.39 14.80
CA ASP A 412 -16.37 -9.99 16.13
C ASP A 412 -15.35 -11.15 16.21
N PHE A 413 -14.42 -11.21 15.25
CA PHE A 413 -13.37 -12.22 15.18
C PHE A 413 -12.51 -12.16 16.47
N PHE A 414 -12.33 -13.30 17.15
CA PHE A 414 -11.76 -13.43 18.51
C PHE A 414 -12.62 -12.90 19.69
N GLY A 415 -13.91 -12.64 19.50
CA GLY A 415 -14.88 -12.42 20.58
C GLY A 415 -14.85 -11.04 21.27
N ALA A 416 -14.14 -10.08 20.67
CA ALA A 416 -14.12 -8.67 21.07
C ALA A 416 -14.22 -7.78 19.83
N ALA A 417 -15.34 -7.08 19.69
CA ALA A 417 -15.56 -6.18 18.55
C ALA A 417 -14.61 -4.97 18.58
N PRO A 418 -14.06 -4.54 17.42
CA PRO A 418 -13.33 -3.31 17.30
C PRO A 418 -14.30 -2.12 17.27
N LEU A 419 -13.94 -1.06 17.99
CA LEU A 419 -14.69 0.18 18.11
C LEU A 419 -13.96 1.31 17.39
N GLN A 420 -14.71 2.32 16.94
CA GLN A 420 -14.13 3.49 16.30
C GLN A 420 -13.33 4.34 17.31
N GLU A 421 -12.19 4.87 16.85
CA GLU A 421 -11.41 5.88 17.60
C GLU A 421 -11.88 7.31 17.23
N PRO A 422 -11.80 8.29 18.15
CA PRO A 422 -11.26 8.20 19.52
C PRO A 422 -12.30 7.87 20.61
N ASP A 423 -11.90 6.99 21.56
CA ASP A 423 -12.36 6.62 22.92
C ASP A 423 -13.79 6.88 23.48
N ASP A 424 -14.70 7.60 22.82
CA ASP A 424 -16.06 7.88 23.34
C ASP A 424 -17.18 7.24 22.49
N SER A 425 -16.84 6.65 21.34
CA SER A 425 -17.85 5.98 20.52
C SER A 425 -18.11 4.56 21.04
N SER A 426 -19.36 4.26 21.37
CA SER A 426 -19.84 2.87 21.51
C SER A 426 -20.01 2.19 20.15
N ASP A 427 -19.59 2.85 19.07
CA ASP A 427 -19.93 2.47 17.71
C ASP A 427 -18.93 1.45 17.20
N GLU A 428 -19.45 0.32 16.75
CA GLU A 428 -18.64 -0.71 16.11
C GLU A 428 -18.01 -0.17 14.83
N LEU A 429 -16.70 -0.41 14.69
CA LEU A 429 -15.92 -0.01 13.54
C LEU A 429 -16.40 -0.74 12.29
N ASN A 430 -16.64 -0.01 11.21
CA ASN A 430 -16.84 -0.62 9.90
C ASN A 430 -15.49 -1.12 9.38
N THR A 431 -15.23 -2.42 9.52
CA THR A 431 -13.97 -3.04 9.09
C THR A 431 -13.89 -3.25 7.59
N GLY A 432 -14.95 -2.93 6.84
CA GLY A 432 -14.94 -2.88 5.37
C GLY A 432 -14.09 -1.75 4.79
N TYR A 433 -13.64 -0.81 5.62
CA TYR A 433 -12.75 0.30 5.25
C TYR A 433 -11.36 0.11 5.82
N TYR A 434 -10.37 0.69 5.15
CA TYR A 434 -8.97 0.56 5.54
C TYR A 434 -8.65 1.30 6.84
N HIS A 435 -8.15 0.57 7.81
CA HIS A 435 -7.71 1.13 9.09
C HIS A 435 -6.59 0.28 9.67
N ARG A 436 -5.85 0.87 10.61
CA ARG A 436 -4.75 0.21 11.32
C ARG A 436 -4.98 0.21 12.82
N TYR A 437 -5.53 1.29 13.37
CA TYR A 437 -5.80 1.42 14.80
C TYR A 437 -7.29 1.31 15.13
N TYR A 438 -7.59 0.65 16.26
CA TYR A 438 -8.94 0.48 16.77
C TYR A 438 -8.94 0.29 18.29
N SER A 439 -10.08 0.62 18.91
CA SER A 439 -10.34 0.28 20.31
C SER A 439 -10.97 -1.09 20.42
N LEU A 440 -10.78 -1.77 21.54
CA LEU A 440 -11.40 -3.06 21.85
C LEU A 440 -12.60 -2.86 22.78
N SER A 441 -13.73 -3.50 22.44
CA SER A 441 -14.92 -3.54 23.30
C SER A 441 -14.68 -4.16 24.68
N LYS A 442 -13.59 -4.94 24.83
CA LYS A 442 -13.12 -5.51 26.10
C LYS A 442 -11.61 -5.35 26.19
N ARG A 443 -11.09 -4.99 27.37
CA ARG A 443 -9.63 -4.94 27.59
C ARG A 443 -9.01 -6.31 27.34
N ASP A 444 -7.83 -6.30 26.74
CA ASP A 444 -7.05 -7.51 26.53
C ASP A 444 -6.45 -8.04 27.84
N ALA A 445 -5.73 -9.17 27.76
CA ALA A 445 -5.08 -9.79 28.92
C ALA A 445 -3.97 -8.93 29.54
N SER A 446 -3.42 -7.97 28.80
CA SER A 446 -2.42 -7.00 29.25
C SER A 446 -3.04 -5.71 29.79
N GLY A 447 -4.38 -5.59 29.75
CA GLY A 447 -5.14 -4.44 30.23
C GLY A 447 -5.25 -3.29 29.22
N PHE A 448 -4.80 -3.47 27.98
CA PHE A 448 -4.94 -2.48 26.91
C PHE A 448 -6.34 -2.51 26.33
N SER A 449 -6.90 -1.33 26.05
CA SER A 449 -8.17 -1.15 25.33
C SER A 449 -7.95 -0.73 23.88
N LYS A 450 -6.70 -0.60 23.42
CA LYS A 450 -6.34 -0.12 22.08
C LYS A 450 -5.40 -1.10 21.42
N SER A 451 -5.57 -1.28 20.12
CA SER A 451 -4.81 -2.24 19.35
C SER A 451 -4.46 -1.68 17.97
N ALA A 452 -3.40 -2.24 17.39
CA ALA A 452 -2.94 -1.94 16.04
C ALA A 452 -2.90 -3.23 15.23
N ARG A 453 -3.23 -3.14 13.94
CA ARG A 453 -3.05 -4.25 12.99
C ARG A 453 -1.57 -4.40 12.65
N GLY A 454 -1.12 -5.62 12.37
CA GLY A 454 0.23 -5.89 11.86
C GLY A 454 1.33 -6.10 12.92
N PHE A 455 0.98 -6.22 14.20
CA PHE A 455 1.90 -6.40 15.34
C PHE A 455 2.92 -5.25 15.49
N ALA A 456 3.95 -5.23 14.65
CA ALA A 456 4.97 -4.18 14.61
C ALA A 456 4.92 -3.33 13.33
N ASP A 457 4.16 -3.76 12.31
CA ASP A 457 4.07 -3.09 11.02
C ASP A 457 3.32 -1.76 11.14
N ALA A 458 4.08 -0.66 11.09
CA ALA A 458 3.49 0.68 11.21
C ALA A 458 2.72 1.08 9.95
N ASN A 459 2.83 0.39 8.82
CA ASN A 459 2.26 0.82 7.55
C ASN A 459 1.11 -0.06 7.05
N LEU A 460 0.70 -1.05 7.86
CA LEU A 460 -0.33 -2.00 7.45
C LEU A 460 -1.75 -1.48 7.68
N PHE A 461 -2.45 -1.19 6.58
CA PHE A 461 -3.89 -0.97 6.60
C PHE A 461 -4.63 -2.25 6.17
N VAL A 462 -5.71 -2.59 6.87
CA VAL A 462 -6.50 -3.80 6.57
C VAL A 462 -7.97 -3.46 6.42
N ALA A 463 -8.62 -4.09 5.46
CA ALA A 463 -10.07 -4.06 5.28
C ALA A 463 -10.60 -5.50 5.11
N GLN A 464 -11.66 -5.83 5.86
CA GLN A 464 -12.43 -7.05 5.68
C GLN A 464 -13.31 -6.96 4.42
N ASN A 465 -13.73 -8.11 3.90
CA ASN A 465 -14.62 -8.18 2.74
C ASN A 465 -15.42 -9.49 2.75
N ASN A 466 -16.47 -9.57 1.91
CA ASN A 466 -17.29 -10.76 1.74
C ASN A 466 -17.04 -11.47 0.40
N GLN A 467 -15.95 -11.12 -0.30
CA GLN A 467 -15.69 -11.62 -1.64
C GLN A 467 -15.23 -13.08 -1.61
N SER A 468 -16.03 -13.99 -2.19
CA SER A 468 -15.70 -15.42 -2.26
C SER A 468 -14.40 -15.72 -3.00
N LYS A 469 -13.98 -14.82 -3.91
CA LYS A 469 -12.70 -14.88 -4.64
C LYS A 469 -11.48 -14.69 -3.75
N VAL A 470 -11.60 -14.01 -2.61
CA VAL A 470 -10.50 -13.78 -1.66
C VAL A 470 -10.33 -15.00 -0.77
N ALA A 471 -9.13 -15.45 -0.46
CA ALA A 471 -8.89 -16.61 0.39
C ALA A 471 -9.40 -16.39 1.83
N PRO A 472 -10.10 -17.38 2.44
CA PRO A 472 -10.56 -17.25 3.82
C PRO A 472 -9.45 -17.57 4.81
N ILE A 473 -9.38 -16.76 5.86
CA ILE A 473 -8.69 -17.07 7.11
C ILE A 473 -9.69 -17.79 8.00
N ARG A 474 -9.41 -19.04 8.37
CA ARG A 474 -10.31 -19.87 9.18
C ARG A 474 -9.80 -19.96 10.60
N LEU A 475 -10.65 -19.61 11.57
CA LEU A 475 -10.38 -19.82 12.98
C LEU A 475 -11.33 -20.90 13.51
N ARG A 476 -10.78 -21.95 14.11
CA ARG A 476 -11.57 -22.94 14.83
C ARG A 476 -11.72 -22.48 16.27
N GLN A 477 -12.91 -22.00 16.64
CA GLN A 477 -13.23 -21.67 18.01
C GLN A 477 -13.91 -22.86 18.68
N CYS A 478 -13.44 -23.27 19.85
CA CYS A 478 -14.04 -24.37 20.61
C CYS A 478 -14.50 -23.87 21.97
N TYR A 479 -15.81 -23.86 22.19
CA TYR A 479 -16.39 -23.70 23.53
C TYR A 479 -16.81 -25.07 24.06
N ARG A 480 -16.10 -25.53 25.10
CA ARG A 480 -16.20 -26.91 25.62
C ARG A 480 -15.91 -27.95 24.52
N ARG A 481 -16.89 -28.77 24.12
CA ARG A 481 -16.78 -29.80 23.08
C ARG A 481 -17.39 -29.38 21.74
N ASN A 482 -18.04 -28.21 21.67
CA ASN A 482 -18.61 -27.69 20.44
C ASN A 482 -17.56 -26.78 19.81
N CYS A 483 -17.16 -27.12 18.59
CA CYS A 483 -16.22 -26.32 17.82
C CYS A 483 -16.92 -25.79 16.59
N GLU A 484 -16.81 -24.49 16.38
CA GLU A 484 -17.32 -23.77 15.22
C GLU A 484 -16.12 -23.17 14.47
N TYR A 485 -16.33 -22.93 13.17
CA TYR A 485 -15.33 -22.31 12.32
C TYR A 485 -15.83 -20.94 11.93
N ASP A 486 -15.07 -19.91 12.28
CA ASP A 486 -15.27 -18.56 11.78
C ASP A 486 -14.38 -18.35 10.56
N GLU A 487 -14.90 -17.65 9.56
CA GLU A 487 -14.14 -17.24 8.38
C GLU A 487 -14.05 -15.73 8.32
N MET A 488 -12.85 -15.22 8.04
CA MET A 488 -12.60 -13.82 7.74
C MET A 488 -11.87 -13.72 6.41
N ARG A 489 -12.24 -12.77 5.55
CA ARG A 489 -11.51 -12.44 4.33
C ARG A 489 -11.02 -11.01 4.43
N VAL A 490 -9.76 -10.79 4.06
CA VAL A 490 -9.11 -9.49 4.22
C VAL A 490 -8.32 -9.11 2.98
N SER A 491 -8.18 -7.81 2.81
CA SER A 491 -7.26 -7.17 1.88
C SER A 491 -6.39 -6.17 2.65
N TYR A 492 -5.19 -5.94 2.15
CA TYR A 492 -4.18 -5.08 2.76
C TYR A 492 -3.95 -3.87 1.87
N ALA A 493 -3.55 -2.72 2.42
CA ALA A 493 -3.18 -1.57 1.61
C ALA A 493 -2.03 -0.74 2.18
N VAL A 494 -1.35 -0.05 1.28
CA VAL A 494 -0.39 1.04 1.58
C VAL A 494 -0.67 2.24 0.67
N PRO A 495 -0.51 3.48 1.17
CA PRO A 495 -0.61 4.67 0.33
C PRO A 495 0.59 4.73 -0.64
N LEU A 496 0.38 5.31 -1.83
CA LEU A 496 1.42 5.49 -2.84
C LEU A 496 1.78 6.96 -3.04
N GLU A 497 0.80 7.77 -3.45
CA GLU A 497 0.98 9.20 -3.72
C GLU A 497 -0.34 9.98 -3.54
N ILE A 498 -0.22 11.27 -3.24
CA ILE A 498 -1.32 12.23 -3.35
C ILE A 498 -1.19 12.97 -4.69
N LEU A 499 -2.27 12.99 -5.46
CA LEU A 499 -2.39 13.73 -6.71
C LEU A 499 -3.36 14.88 -6.52
N TYR A 500 -3.03 16.07 -7.03
CA TYR A 500 -4.00 17.15 -7.19
C TYR A 500 -4.55 17.13 -8.60
N LEU A 501 -5.85 16.86 -8.71
CA LEU A 501 -6.59 17.16 -9.93
C LEU A 501 -6.77 18.67 -10.03
N THR A 502 -6.60 19.21 -11.23
CA THR A 502 -6.71 20.64 -11.51
C THR A 502 -7.79 20.91 -12.57
N PRO A 503 -8.25 22.17 -12.72
CA PRO A 503 -9.21 22.54 -13.76
C PRO A 503 -8.76 22.24 -15.18
N LEU A 504 -7.45 22.09 -15.40
CA LEU A 504 -6.90 21.80 -16.73
C LEU A 504 -7.38 20.47 -17.29
N HIS A 505 -7.79 19.52 -16.45
CA HIS A 505 -8.27 18.22 -16.91
C HIS A 505 -9.61 18.30 -17.65
N SER A 506 -10.39 19.37 -17.44
CA SER A 506 -11.68 19.60 -18.10
C SER A 506 -11.75 20.91 -18.88
N TRP A 507 -10.71 21.75 -18.85
CA TRP A 507 -10.72 23.05 -19.50
C TRP A 507 -10.39 22.94 -21.00
N ASN A 508 -11.41 23.22 -21.83
CA ASN A 508 -11.33 23.20 -23.29
C ASN A 508 -11.80 24.55 -23.88
N PRO A 509 -10.97 25.60 -23.79
CA PRO A 509 -11.36 26.96 -24.21
C PRO A 509 -11.49 27.10 -25.73
N TYR A 510 -10.93 26.17 -26.49
CA TYR A 510 -10.97 26.16 -27.95
C TYR A 510 -12.09 25.29 -28.53
N ASP A 511 -12.96 24.69 -27.70
CA ASP A 511 -14.02 23.77 -28.16
C ASP A 511 -13.49 22.64 -29.07
N ILE A 512 -12.35 22.06 -28.69
CA ILE A 512 -11.74 20.95 -29.41
C ILE A 512 -12.64 19.71 -29.31
N PRO A 513 -13.01 19.07 -30.44
CA PRO A 513 -13.88 17.90 -30.42
C PRO A 513 -13.17 16.69 -29.79
N PHE A 514 -13.90 15.91 -29.00
CA PHE A 514 -13.39 14.69 -28.37
C PHE A 514 -13.88 13.43 -29.11
N ASN A 515 -12.94 12.61 -29.57
CA ASN A 515 -13.20 11.35 -30.23
C ASN A 515 -13.14 10.22 -29.19
N ALA A 516 -14.29 9.60 -28.91
CA ALA A 516 -14.40 8.53 -27.92
C ALA A 516 -13.80 7.18 -28.39
N GLU A 517 -13.62 7.00 -29.70
CA GLU A 517 -13.03 5.78 -30.28
C GLU A 517 -11.53 5.98 -30.55
N ASP A 518 -10.70 5.49 -29.63
CA ASP A 518 -9.23 5.56 -29.73
C ASP A 518 -8.63 4.70 -30.85
N ALA A 519 -9.36 3.69 -31.35
CA ALA A 519 -8.80 2.62 -32.20
C ALA A 519 -8.18 3.16 -33.51
N ASP A 520 -8.76 4.21 -34.06
CA ASP A 520 -8.37 4.80 -35.35
C ASP A 520 -7.87 6.26 -35.21
N PHE A 521 -7.59 6.73 -33.99
CA PHE A 521 -7.17 8.10 -33.73
C PHE A 521 -5.73 8.19 -33.19
N PRO A 522 -4.85 9.02 -33.79
CA PRO A 522 -4.99 9.69 -35.07
C PRO A 522 -4.93 8.68 -36.22
N ALA A 523 -5.64 9.00 -37.31
CA ALA A 523 -5.69 8.13 -38.48
C ALA A 523 -4.29 7.78 -39.00
N LYS A 524 -4.09 6.50 -39.34
CA LYS A 524 -2.85 5.99 -39.94
C LYS A 524 -3.03 5.78 -41.45
N GLY A 525 -2.00 6.12 -42.23
CA GLY A 525 -1.95 5.86 -43.66
C GLY A 525 -1.69 4.39 -43.96
N SER A 526 -1.74 4.02 -45.23
CA SER A 526 -1.46 2.64 -45.68
C SER A 526 -0.02 2.18 -45.39
N ASP A 527 0.90 3.10 -45.09
CA ASP A 527 2.28 2.81 -44.66
C ASP A 527 2.43 2.66 -43.14
N GLY A 528 1.30 2.70 -42.40
CA GLY A 528 1.26 2.60 -40.94
C GLY A 528 1.67 3.88 -40.20
N ARG A 529 2.03 4.96 -40.91
CA ARG A 529 2.39 6.25 -40.29
C ARG A 529 1.15 7.10 -40.03
N LEU A 530 1.22 7.97 -39.01
CA LEU A 530 0.16 8.93 -38.72
C LEU A 530 -0.03 9.88 -39.91
N THR A 531 -1.26 10.02 -40.40
CA THR A 531 -1.59 11.00 -41.46
C THR A 531 -1.58 12.42 -40.90
N ARG A 532 -1.98 12.56 -39.63
CA ARG A 532 -2.01 13.78 -38.83
C ARG A 532 -1.24 13.53 -37.53
N ASP A 533 -0.11 14.19 -37.35
CA ASP A 533 0.87 13.92 -36.28
C ASP A 533 1.10 15.09 -35.30
N GLY A 534 0.26 16.13 -35.41
CA GLY A 534 0.24 17.29 -34.52
C GLY A 534 1.25 18.38 -34.87
N ARG A 535 1.75 18.42 -36.11
CA ARG A 535 2.66 19.47 -36.61
C ARG A 535 1.92 20.77 -36.94
N ASP A 536 2.69 21.87 -36.99
CA ASP A 536 2.24 23.21 -37.39
C ASP A 536 1.92 23.30 -38.90
N ASP A 537 0.87 22.58 -39.28
CA ASP A 537 0.34 22.51 -40.64
C ASP A 537 -1.13 22.06 -40.49
N PRO A 538 -2.11 22.82 -41.01
CA PRO A 538 -3.52 22.45 -40.94
C PRO A 538 -3.85 21.07 -41.50
N ASP A 539 -3.03 20.46 -42.37
CA ASP A 539 -3.22 19.09 -42.86
C ASP A 539 -2.55 18.03 -41.97
N LYS A 540 -1.69 18.45 -41.03
CA LYS A 540 -0.96 17.59 -40.10
C LYS A 540 -1.36 17.76 -38.64
N ALA A 541 -2.05 18.83 -38.27
CA ALA A 541 -2.62 19.04 -36.93
C ALA A 541 -3.59 17.91 -36.58
N TYR A 542 -3.65 17.46 -35.31
CA TYR A 542 -4.63 16.43 -34.94
C TYR A 542 -6.06 16.91 -35.17
N ASN A 543 -6.97 16.00 -35.51
CA ASN A 543 -8.38 16.33 -35.77
C ASN A 543 -9.24 16.14 -34.52
N GLY A 544 -9.01 16.97 -33.50
CA GLY A 544 -9.60 16.82 -32.17
C GLY A 544 -8.68 16.15 -31.15
N ALA A 545 -9.25 15.72 -30.03
CA ALA A 545 -8.60 15.00 -28.95
C ALA A 545 -9.20 13.58 -28.77
N SER A 546 -8.54 12.74 -27.97
CA SER A 546 -9.01 11.38 -27.61
C SER A 546 -8.45 10.99 -26.24
N GLU A 547 -8.74 9.77 -25.74
CA GLU A 547 -8.21 9.34 -24.44
C GLU A 547 -6.68 9.25 -24.46
N LYS A 548 -6.06 8.86 -25.58
CA LYS A 548 -4.59 8.71 -25.74
C LYS A 548 -3.86 9.95 -26.27
N TYR A 549 -4.61 10.87 -26.84
CA TYR A 549 -4.10 12.12 -27.44
C TYR A 549 -4.91 13.31 -26.91
N TYR A 550 -4.79 13.54 -25.61
CA TYR A 550 -5.53 14.54 -24.85
C TYR A 550 -4.75 15.85 -24.76
N TYR A 551 -4.82 16.65 -25.83
CA TYR A 551 -4.12 17.92 -25.99
C TYR A 551 -5.13 19.08 -26.14
N VAL A 552 -5.69 19.55 -25.02
CA VAL A 552 -6.76 20.58 -25.03
C VAL A 552 -6.38 21.88 -24.32
N THR A 553 -5.31 21.89 -23.52
CA THR A 553 -4.87 23.08 -22.79
C THR A 553 -4.10 24.03 -23.72
N PRO A 554 -4.42 25.34 -23.76
CA PRO A 554 -3.65 26.31 -24.52
C PRO A 554 -2.16 26.29 -24.18
N ALA A 555 -1.30 26.28 -25.19
CA ALA A 555 0.14 26.34 -24.96
C ALA A 555 0.57 27.67 -24.31
N GLU A 556 -0.18 28.73 -24.60
CA GLU A 556 0.01 30.08 -24.09
C GLU A 556 -0.20 30.18 -22.57
N LEU A 557 -0.79 29.18 -21.91
CA LEU A 557 -0.85 29.12 -20.44
C LEU A 557 0.56 29.06 -19.83
N PHE A 558 1.51 28.43 -20.52
CA PHE A 558 2.86 28.15 -20.04
C PHE A 558 3.93 28.97 -20.77
N GLU A 559 5.07 29.18 -20.11
CA GLU A 559 6.25 29.87 -20.67
C GLU A 559 7.30 28.90 -21.22
N SER A 560 7.32 27.66 -20.71
CA SER A 560 8.29 26.63 -21.05
C SER A 560 7.65 25.29 -21.44
N GLY A 561 8.47 24.37 -21.96
CA GLY A 561 8.07 23.00 -22.30
C GLY A 561 8.12 22.03 -21.12
N GLU A 562 8.04 20.73 -21.39
CA GLU A 562 8.00 19.70 -20.33
C GLU A 562 9.29 19.67 -19.48
N LEU A 563 9.12 19.53 -18.17
CA LEU A 563 10.21 19.54 -17.19
C LEU A 563 10.76 18.14 -16.90
N GLU A 564 12.08 18.05 -16.71
CA GLU A 564 12.82 16.86 -16.25
C GLU A 564 12.65 15.54 -17.07
N ARG A 565 12.33 15.59 -18.37
CA ARG A 565 12.02 14.42 -19.23
C ARG A 565 12.70 13.08 -18.87
N ASP A 566 11.89 12.02 -18.75
CA ASP A 566 12.30 10.61 -18.67
C ASP A 566 11.97 9.85 -19.97
N SER A 567 12.71 8.77 -20.24
CA SER A 567 12.47 7.86 -21.37
C SER A 567 11.06 7.25 -21.43
N ALA A 568 10.37 7.14 -20.29
CA ALA A 568 9.01 6.64 -20.19
C ALA A 568 7.95 7.73 -20.40
N ASP A 569 8.35 9.03 -20.39
CA ASP A 569 7.43 10.13 -20.62
C ASP A 569 6.93 10.10 -22.07
N THR A 570 5.61 10.08 -22.28
CA THR A 570 5.00 10.03 -23.63
C THR A 570 4.54 11.40 -24.13
N THR A 571 4.65 12.44 -23.30
CA THR A 571 4.18 13.79 -23.61
C THR A 571 5.11 14.51 -24.61
N LYS A 572 4.51 15.17 -25.60
CA LYS A 572 5.19 16.13 -26.50
C LYS A 572 5.04 17.54 -25.92
N ASP A 573 6.03 18.43 -26.11
CA ASP A 573 6.01 19.80 -25.53
C ASP A 573 4.76 20.59 -25.93
N SER A 574 4.51 20.73 -27.22
CA SER A 574 3.29 21.34 -27.76
C SER A 574 2.97 20.71 -29.11
N VAL A 575 1.69 20.64 -29.45
CA VAL A 575 1.18 20.11 -30.72
C VAL A 575 0.11 21.05 -31.27
N TYR A 576 -0.25 20.86 -32.53
CA TYR A 576 -1.37 21.57 -33.15
C TYR A 576 -2.58 20.64 -33.28
N VAL A 577 -3.74 21.15 -32.92
CA VAL A 577 -5.03 20.43 -32.92
C VAL A 577 -6.08 21.32 -33.59
N LEU A 578 -6.92 20.75 -34.45
CA LEU A 578 -8.05 21.44 -35.03
C LEU A 578 -9.18 21.58 -34.01
N ASP A 579 -9.71 22.79 -33.87
CA ASP A 579 -10.97 23.03 -33.16
C ASP A 579 -12.19 22.64 -33.99
N SER A 580 -13.40 22.82 -33.42
CA SER A 580 -14.68 22.52 -34.08
C SER A 580 -14.90 23.31 -35.38
N ASP A 581 -14.28 24.48 -35.52
CA ASP A 581 -14.31 25.31 -36.74
C ASP A 581 -13.21 24.94 -37.75
N GLY A 582 -12.34 23.97 -37.42
CA GLY A 582 -11.22 23.54 -38.25
C GLY A 582 -10.01 24.48 -38.20
N VAL A 583 -9.95 25.38 -37.22
CA VAL A 583 -8.80 26.27 -36.99
C VAL A 583 -7.73 25.50 -36.21
N SER A 584 -6.50 25.58 -36.68
CA SER A 584 -5.34 24.98 -36.01
C SER A 584 -4.99 25.76 -34.75
N ARG A 585 -5.07 25.09 -33.59
CA ARG A 585 -4.75 25.64 -32.27
C ARG A 585 -3.51 24.98 -31.71
N ARG A 586 -2.63 25.78 -31.11
CA ARG A 586 -1.45 25.28 -30.42
C ARG A 586 -1.81 24.90 -28.99
N THR A 587 -1.71 23.61 -28.68
CA THR A 587 -2.07 23.08 -27.37
C THR A 587 -0.94 22.24 -26.76
N VAL A 588 -1.06 22.02 -25.46
CA VAL A 588 -0.25 21.09 -24.70
C VAL A 588 -1.14 20.03 -24.07
N ALA A 589 -0.51 18.95 -23.62
CA ALA A 589 -1.24 17.84 -23.05
C ALA A 589 -1.95 18.24 -21.74
N SER A 590 -3.11 17.68 -21.44
CA SER A 590 -3.95 18.12 -20.31
C SER A 590 -4.09 17.07 -19.20
N GLY A 591 -3.50 15.89 -19.40
CA GLY A 591 -3.47 14.81 -18.43
C GLY A 591 -2.51 15.04 -17.26
N MET A 592 -2.22 13.96 -16.53
CA MET A 592 -1.53 14.06 -15.24
C MET A 592 -0.03 14.28 -15.42
N ARG A 593 0.52 15.20 -14.62
CA ARG A 593 1.95 15.45 -14.53
C ARG A 593 2.44 15.39 -13.09
N ILE A 594 3.75 15.22 -12.92
CA ILE A 594 4.42 15.44 -11.63
C ILE A 594 4.51 16.94 -11.36
N PHE A 595 5.00 17.69 -12.35
CA PHE A 595 5.05 19.14 -12.38
C PHE A 595 4.37 19.64 -13.64
N LEU A 596 3.58 20.69 -13.49
CA LEU A 596 3.18 21.50 -14.62
C LEU A 596 4.39 22.28 -15.16
N PRO A 597 4.45 22.57 -16.48
CA PRO A 597 5.42 23.51 -17.03
C PRO A 597 5.31 24.88 -16.35
N GLU A 598 6.32 25.73 -16.57
CA GLU A 598 6.39 27.03 -15.93
C GLU A 598 5.17 27.90 -16.30
N ILE A 599 4.42 28.34 -15.28
CA ILE A 599 3.30 29.26 -15.44
C ILE A 599 3.82 30.68 -15.11
N PRO A 600 3.69 31.66 -16.03
CA PRO A 600 4.12 33.03 -15.79
C PRO A 600 3.59 33.60 -14.48
N GLY A 601 4.49 34.18 -13.68
CA GLY A 601 4.17 34.77 -12.38
C GLY A 601 3.86 33.78 -11.26
N VAL A 602 3.89 32.47 -11.52
CA VAL A 602 3.64 31.39 -10.53
C VAL A 602 4.85 30.46 -10.40
N GLY A 603 5.50 30.12 -11.51
CA GLY A 603 6.57 29.13 -11.57
C GLY A 603 6.06 27.71 -11.80
N ASN A 604 6.84 26.71 -11.38
CA ASN A 604 6.51 25.30 -11.56
C ASN A 604 5.60 24.80 -10.44
N VAL A 605 4.43 24.28 -10.79
CA VAL A 605 3.46 23.75 -9.83
C VAL A 605 3.56 22.23 -9.78
N ARG A 606 3.86 21.67 -8.59
CA ARG A 606 3.82 20.23 -8.35
C ARG A 606 2.38 19.77 -8.16
N THR A 607 2.01 18.68 -8.81
CA THR A 607 0.68 18.06 -8.69
C THR A 607 0.73 16.63 -8.16
N ARG A 608 1.91 16.01 -8.07
CA ARG A 608 2.09 14.65 -7.51
C ARG A 608 3.09 14.63 -6.37
N TYR A 609 2.67 14.02 -5.27
CA TYR A 609 3.40 13.93 -4.01
C TYR A 609 3.52 12.46 -3.61
N PRO A 610 4.64 11.77 -3.94
CA PRO A 610 4.87 10.40 -3.50
C PRO A 610 4.97 10.35 -1.97
N ILE A 611 4.13 9.53 -1.33
CA ILE A 611 4.06 9.38 0.13
C ILE A 611 4.22 7.93 0.59
N PHE A 612 4.61 7.03 -0.31
CA PHE A 612 4.70 5.61 0.01
C PHE A 612 5.69 5.33 1.15
N PRO A 613 5.37 4.34 2.00
CA PRO A 613 6.33 3.81 2.95
C PRO A 613 7.36 2.93 2.26
N VAL A 614 8.55 2.83 2.84
CA VAL A 614 9.59 1.91 2.39
C VAL A 614 9.73 0.77 3.40
N HIS A 615 9.78 -0.48 2.90
CA HIS A 615 9.79 -1.67 3.76
C HIS A 615 10.89 -1.64 4.84
N GLN A 616 12.09 -1.25 4.44
CA GLN A 616 13.26 -1.21 5.32
C GLN A 616 13.12 -0.19 6.45
N GLU A 617 12.27 0.83 6.32
CA GLU A 617 12.04 1.86 7.34
C GLU A 617 11.47 1.28 8.65
N GLY A 618 10.75 0.16 8.54
CA GLY A 618 10.23 -0.58 9.68
C GLY A 618 11.28 -1.36 10.48
N SER A 619 12.44 -1.62 9.89
CA SER A 619 13.48 -2.45 10.51
C SER A 619 14.11 -1.75 11.72
N ALA A 620 14.49 -2.53 12.74
CA ALA A 620 15.22 -2.00 13.88
C ALA A 620 16.53 -1.31 13.46
N TYR A 621 17.23 -1.87 12.47
CA TYR A 621 18.47 -1.29 11.94
C TYR A 621 18.25 0.08 11.29
N TYR A 622 17.18 0.23 10.50
CA TYR A 622 16.89 1.51 9.85
C TYR A 622 16.42 2.56 10.85
N LYS A 623 15.68 2.16 11.89
CA LYS A 623 15.27 3.06 12.99
C LYS A 623 16.50 3.65 13.69
N GLU A 624 17.48 2.82 14.05
CA GLU A 624 18.76 3.28 14.62
C GLU A 624 19.58 4.11 13.63
N PHE A 625 19.61 3.71 12.35
CA PHE A 625 20.29 4.48 11.30
C PHE A 625 19.66 5.86 11.07
N SER A 626 18.33 5.95 11.08
CA SER A 626 17.61 7.21 10.94
C SER A 626 17.82 8.12 12.16
N ALA A 627 17.83 7.55 13.37
CA ALA A 627 18.19 8.31 14.57
C ALA A 627 19.63 8.84 14.48
N LEU A 628 20.59 8.01 14.05
CA LEU A 628 21.97 8.44 13.83
C LEU A 628 22.07 9.53 12.75
N LYS A 629 21.30 9.42 11.67
CA LYS A 629 21.21 10.44 10.62
C LYS A 629 20.80 11.80 11.20
N ASP A 630 19.79 11.83 12.07
CA ASP A 630 19.33 13.07 12.72
C ASP A 630 20.39 13.63 13.67
N VAL A 631 21.04 12.77 14.44
CA VAL A 631 22.15 13.13 15.34
C VAL A 631 23.31 13.77 14.56
N VAL A 632 23.67 13.22 13.41
CA VAL A 632 24.75 13.77 12.56
C VAL A 632 24.33 15.07 11.86
N ARG A 633 23.09 15.14 11.35
CA ARG A 633 22.63 16.30 10.55
C ARG A 633 22.25 17.51 11.41
N VAL A 634 21.71 17.27 12.60
CA VAL A 634 21.27 18.31 13.55
C VAL A 634 22.09 18.22 14.84
N GLY A 635 23.41 18.01 14.71
CA GLY A 635 24.31 17.71 15.83
C GLY A 635 24.30 18.71 16.99
N ALA A 636 23.96 19.98 16.73
CA ALA A 636 23.76 20.97 17.79
C ALA A 636 22.55 20.64 18.70
N LYS A 637 21.42 20.18 18.13
CA LYS A 637 20.22 19.77 18.87
C LYS A 637 20.51 18.54 19.75
N TYR A 638 21.33 17.63 19.23
CA TYR A 638 21.70 16.38 19.89
C TYR A 638 23.08 16.41 20.55
N ALA A 639 23.64 17.60 20.80
CA ALA A 639 24.99 17.75 21.35
C ALA A 639 25.18 17.02 22.70
N HIS A 640 24.10 16.89 23.47
CA HIS A 640 24.07 16.18 24.75
C HIS A 640 24.31 14.66 24.64
N LEU A 641 24.19 14.06 23.45
CA LEU A 641 24.48 12.65 23.19
C LEU A 641 25.97 12.38 22.95
N TYR A 642 26.79 13.42 22.79
CA TYR A 642 28.21 13.28 22.53
C TYR A 642 29.02 13.42 23.83
N ASP A 643 29.86 12.43 24.13
CA ASP A 643 30.81 12.49 25.25
C ASP A 643 31.89 13.57 25.06
N GLN A 644 32.17 13.94 23.82
CA GLN A 644 33.09 15.02 23.46
C GLN A 644 32.44 15.94 22.41
N PRO A 645 32.68 17.26 22.45
CA PRO A 645 32.15 18.17 21.43
C PRO A 645 32.58 17.70 20.03
N LEU A 646 31.63 17.65 19.09
CA LEU A 646 31.91 17.42 17.68
C LEU A 646 32.91 18.49 17.19
N GLY A 647 34.17 18.10 17.00
CA GLY A 647 35.24 19.00 16.60
C GLY A 647 34.91 19.74 15.29
N GLY A 648 34.89 21.08 15.34
CA GLY A 648 34.65 21.95 14.19
C GLY A 648 33.34 22.75 14.23
N LEU A 649 32.40 22.40 15.11
CA LEU A 649 31.28 23.28 15.46
C LEU A 649 31.73 24.16 16.63
N SER A 650 32.11 25.41 16.35
CA SER A 650 32.21 26.43 17.41
C SER A 650 30.83 26.58 18.02
N THR A 651 30.61 25.95 19.17
CA THR A 651 29.68 26.45 20.16
C THR A 651 30.51 27.30 21.12
N ASP A 652 30.71 28.58 20.80
CA ASP A 652 31.18 29.60 21.76
C ASP A 652 30.16 29.83 22.91
N THR A 653 29.23 28.92 23.11
CA THR A 653 28.29 28.89 24.22
C THR A 653 28.42 27.50 24.84
N PRO A 654 29.27 27.33 25.87
CA PRO A 654 29.30 26.11 26.67
C PRO A 654 27.88 25.79 27.14
N ALA A 655 27.48 24.52 27.10
CA ALA A 655 26.23 24.07 27.70
C ALA A 655 26.08 24.67 29.12
N GLY A 656 24.97 25.40 29.35
CA GLY A 656 24.71 26.11 30.61
C GLY A 656 25.05 27.61 30.64
N SER A 657 25.50 28.21 29.53
CA SER A 657 25.73 29.66 29.41
C SER A 657 24.57 30.46 28.79
N GLU A 658 23.47 29.80 28.42
CA GLU A 658 22.22 30.45 28.01
C GLU A 658 21.76 31.43 29.10
N VAL A 659 21.40 32.65 28.71
CA VAL A 659 20.99 33.71 29.64
C VAL A 659 19.49 33.92 29.52
N PHE A 660 18.77 33.67 30.60
CA PHE A 660 17.33 33.83 30.70
C PHE A 660 16.98 35.14 31.41
N THR A 661 15.97 35.83 30.91
CA THR A 661 15.49 37.11 31.39
C THR A 661 14.21 36.93 32.20
N PHE A 662 14.24 37.37 33.45
CA PHE A 662 13.11 37.36 34.36
C PHE A 662 12.62 38.77 34.59
N ALA A 663 11.30 38.95 34.60
CA ALA A 663 10.64 40.19 34.99
C ALA A 663 10.14 40.12 36.43
N MET A 664 10.41 41.17 37.20
CA MET A 664 9.67 41.45 38.43
C MET A 664 8.25 41.88 38.07
N ARG A 665 7.26 41.45 38.86
CA ARG A 665 5.88 41.93 38.68
C ARG A 665 5.76 43.42 38.98
N GLN A 666 4.83 44.08 38.31
CA GLN A 666 4.63 45.53 38.38
C GLN A 666 4.51 46.05 39.83
N ALA A 667 5.17 47.17 40.10
CA ALA A 667 5.14 47.86 41.39
C ALA A 667 3.71 48.31 41.77
N VAL A 668 3.33 48.09 43.04
CA VAL A 668 2.06 48.57 43.61
C VAL A 668 2.34 49.71 44.60
N GLY A 669 1.90 50.93 44.28
CA GLY A 669 1.82 52.05 45.23
C GLY A 669 2.71 53.27 44.97
N LYS A 670 3.76 53.19 44.14
CA LYS A 670 4.66 54.34 43.83
C LYS A 670 4.79 54.71 42.35
N GLY A 671 3.87 54.22 41.52
CA GLY A 671 3.85 54.42 40.07
C GLY A 671 4.19 53.14 39.30
N PRO A 672 3.52 52.86 38.16
CA PRO A 672 3.66 51.59 37.46
C PRO A 672 5.01 51.50 36.73
N HIS A 673 5.84 50.54 37.14
CA HIS A 673 7.09 50.18 36.45
C HIS A 673 7.46 48.72 36.78
N VAL A 674 8.39 48.17 35.99
CA VAL A 674 8.92 46.79 36.11
C VAL A 674 10.44 46.82 35.97
N HIS A 675 11.10 45.89 36.64
CA HIS A 675 12.53 45.65 36.44
C HIS A 675 12.74 44.23 35.92
N THR A 676 13.84 44.02 35.22
CA THR A 676 14.26 42.70 34.73
C THR A 676 15.58 42.31 35.34
N PHE A 677 15.87 41.02 35.41
CA PHE A 677 17.18 40.50 35.76
C PHE A 677 17.49 39.24 34.98
N LYS A 678 18.77 38.87 34.93
CA LYS A 678 19.25 37.77 34.10
C LYS A 678 19.87 36.66 34.94
N LEU A 679 19.58 35.41 34.60
CA LEU A 679 20.21 34.22 35.16
C LEU A 679 20.74 33.34 34.04
N THR A 680 21.92 32.76 34.23
CA THR A 680 22.44 31.74 33.31
C THR A 680 21.79 30.39 33.57
N GLY A 681 21.78 29.50 32.57
CA GLY A 681 21.33 28.11 32.74
C GLY A 681 22.02 27.40 33.90
N ASN A 682 23.33 27.63 34.10
CA ASN A 682 24.08 27.12 35.25
C ASN A 682 23.61 27.68 36.59
N GLN A 683 23.21 28.96 36.65
CA GLN A 683 22.65 29.56 37.86
C GLN A 683 21.26 28.97 38.18
N ILE A 684 20.42 28.71 37.18
CA ILE A 684 19.12 28.06 37.35
C ILE A 684 19.31 26.62 37.86
N LEU A 685 20.23 25.85 37.27
CA LEU A 685 20.58 24.51 37.73
C LEU A 685 21.13 24.51 39.17
N ALA A 686 21.93 25.50 39.54
CA ALA A 686 22.43 25.66 40.91
C ALA A 686 21.31 25.97 41.90
N LEU A 687 20.36 26.85 41.53
CA LEU A 687 19.15 27.12 42.31
C LEU A 687 18.27 25.87 42.48
N ARG A 688 18.14 25.04 41.43
CA ARG A 688 17.36 23.79 41.46
C ARG A 688 18.01 22.72 42.34
N LYS A 689 19.32 22.48 42.19
CA LYS A 689 20.08 21.58 43.09
C LYS A 689 20.04 22.09 44.53
N GLY A 690 20.14 23.41 44.68
CA GLY A 690 19.98 24.11 45.95
C GLY A 690 18.59 24.01 46.55
N ALA A 691 17.52 23.85 45.76
CA ALA A 691 16.17 23.66 46.28
C ALA A 691 16.01 22.34 47.09
N ALA A 692 16.91 21.37 46.89
CA ALA A 692 16.97 20.15 47.71
C ALA A 692 17.63 20.37 49.09
N TYR A 693 18.29 21.50 49.32
CA TYR A 693 18.96 21.86 50.59
C TYR A 693 18.55 23.28 51.03
N PRO A 694 17.88 23.48 52.17
CA PRO A 694 17.29 24.77 52.51
C PRO A 694 18.36 25.88 52.64
N GLY A 695 18.49 26.76 51.65
CA GLY A 695 19.22 28.01 51.79
C GLY A 695 20.06 28.51 50.61
N TYR A 696 20.21 27.78 49.50
CA TYR A 696 20.99 28.29 48.37
C TYR A 696 20.27 29.46 47.67
N THR A 697 20.94 30.60 47.56
CA THR A 697 20.39 31.82 46.97
C THR A 697 21.44 32.51 46.11
N ILE A 698 20.98 33.23 45.10
CA ILE A 698 21.84 34.05 44.25
C ILE A 698 21.49 35.52 44.48
N GLN A 699 22.49 36.35 44.76
CA GLN A 699 22.34 37.80 44.83
C GLN A 699 22.67 38.43 43.48
N LEU A 700 21.83 39.34 43.01
CA LEU A 700 21.96 40.01 41.72
C LEU A 700 21.32 41.40 41.75
N GLU A 701 21.65 42.24 40.77
CA GLU A 701 21.06 43.56 40.59
C GLU A 701 20.01 43.52 39.47
N SER A 702 18.90 44.21 39.67
CA SER A 702 17.89 44.39 38.63
C SER A 702 18.30 45.45 37.59
N SER A 703 17.64 45.48 36.44
CA SER A 703 17.77 46.55 35.46
C SER A 703 17.35 47.89 36.07
N THR A 704 17.93 48.99 35.57
CA THR A 704 17.50 50.35 35.95
C THR A 704 16.20 50.71 35.27
N ALA A 705 15.15 50.99 36.03
CA ALA A 705 13.87 51.50 35.55
C ALA A 705 13.35 52.56 36.53
N ALA A 706 12.60 53.55 36.05
CA ALA A 706 12.15 54.69 36.87
C ALA A 706 13.30 55.32 37.71
N SER A 707 14.48 55.46 37.10
CA SER A 707 15.70 56.04 37.69
C SER A 707 16.28 55.33 38.92
N HIS A 708 15.96 54.05 39.16
CA HIS A 708 16.57 53.23 40.23
C HIS A 708 16.68 51.74 39.86
N SER A 709 17.37 50.96 40.69
CA SER A 709 17.50 49.49 40.61
C SER A 709 17.35 48.87 41.99
N HIS A 710 17.19 47.54 42.03
CA HIS A 710 17.06 46.77 43.27
C HIS A 710 18.16 45.71 43.40
N THR A 711 18.64 45.54 44.63
CA THR A 711 19.46 44.37 45.00
C THR A 711 18.53 43.21 45.36
N LEU A 712 18.55 42.16 44.57
CA LEU A 712 17.68 40.99 44.70
C LEU A 712 18.46 39.79 45.22
N VAL A 713 17.86 39.02 46.13
CA VAL A 713 18.30 37.67 46.47
C VAL A 713 17.24 36.70 45.99
N VAL A 714 17.56 35.85 45.01
CA VAL A 714 16.60 34.93 44.39
C VAL A 714 16.84 33.47 44.79
N TRP A 715 15.78 32.67 44.74
CA TRP A 715 15.78 31.26 45.10
C TRP A 715 14.65 30.49 44.37
N MET A 716 14.71 29.17 44.43
CA MET A 716 13.63 28.28 43.96
C MET A 716 13.04 27.52 45.14
N LYS A 717 11.70 27.38 45.16
CA LYS A 717 11.01 26.53 46.14
C LYS A 717 11.20 25.05 45.76
N PRO A 718 11.25 24.13 46.74
CA PRO A 718 11.22 22.70 46.45
C PRO A 718 10.00 22.34 45.61
N HIS A 719 10.17 21.50 44.59
CA HIS A 719 9.11 21.03 43.68
C HIS A 719 8.35 22.13 42.91
N SER A 720 8.93 23.32 42.80
CA SER A 720 8.36 24.44 42.04
C SER A 720 9.18 24.73 40.81
N SER A 721 8.48 25.07 39.73
CA SER A 721 9.05 25.54 38.48
C SER A 721 9.45 27.02 38.48
N GLY A 722 8.96 27.82 39.44
CA GLY A 722 9.25 29.25 39.53
C GLY A 722 10.55 29.64 40.24
N VAL A 723 11.19 30.71 39.74
CA VAL A 723 12.18 31.52 40.48
C VAL A 723 11.42 32.57 41.31
N TYR A 724 11.86 32.80 42.55
CA TYR A 724 11.24 33.74 43.47
C TYR A 724 12.28 34.67 44.10
N ILE A 725 11.84 35.87 44.49
CA ILE A 725 12.63 36.80 45.27
C ILE A 725 12.50 36.41 46.75
N ARG A 726 13.63 36.22 47.43
CA ARG A 726 13.72 35.99 48.88
C ARG A 726 13.84 37.30 49.63
N THR A 727 14.68 38.20 49.14
CA THR A 727 14.79 39.58 49.64
C THR A 727 14.98 40.58 48.50
N CYS A 728 14.46 41.78 48.69
CA CYS A 728 14.59 42.93 47.77
C CYS A 728 15.05 44.12 48.61
N ASP A 729 16.22 44.69 48.31
CA ASP A 729 16.86 45.76 49.10
C ASP A 729 16.94 45.43 50.60
N GLY A 730 17.23 44.17 50.93
CA GLY A 730 17.31 43.67 52.31
C GLY A 730 15.96 43.46 53.02
N ARG A 731 14.82 43.66 52.34
CA ARG A 731 13.47 43.43 52.89
C ARG A 731 12.94 42.05 52.52
N THR A 732 12.18 41.41 53.43
CA THR A 732 11.71 40.01 53.30
C THR A 732 10.22 39.85 52.97
N SER A 733 9.42 40.92 53.00
CA SER A 733 7.96 40.85 52.81
C SER A 733 7.47 41.63 51.58
N THR A 734 8.06 42.78 51.29
CA THR A 734 7.72 43.63 50.13
C THR A 734 8.95 44.43 49.72
N CYS A 735 9.14 44.64 48.41
CA CYS A 735 10.24 45.46 47.93
C CYS A 735 10.02 46.93 48.32
N ARG A 736 11.09 47.75 48.36
CA ARG A 736 11.02 49.18 48.74
C ARG A 736 9.96 49.95 47.96
N ASP A 737 9.76 49.59 46.70
CA ASP A 737 8.85 50.24 45.77
C ASP A 737 7.63 49.40 45.39
N GLY A 738 7.34 48.35 46.19
CA GLY A 738 6.06 47.64 46.15
C GLY A 738 5.97 46.52 45.12
N HIS A 739 7.10 46.01 44.62
CA HIS A 739 7.13 44.82 43.77
C HIS A 739 6.75 43.54 44.56
N PRO A 740 5.86 42.69 44.01
CA PRO A 740 5.66 41.33 44.50
C PRO A 740 6.92 40.46 44.37
N PHE A 741 7.05 39.44 45.21
CA PHE A 741 8.23 38.56 45.25
C PHE A 741 8.17 37.38 44.26
N SER A 742 7.13 37.34 43.41
CA SER A 742 7.02 36.43 42.28
C SER A 742 7.63 37.06 41.03
N THR A 743 8.27 36.25 40.19
CA THR A 743 8.84 36.70 38.92
C THR A 743 8.28 35.88 37.77
N ASP A 744 8.23 36.47 36.58
CA ASP A 744 7.77 35.81 35.37
C ASP A 744 8.98 35.67 34.42
N CYS A 745 9.25 34.46 33.91
CA CYS A 745 10.33 34.28 32.92
C CYS A 745 9.83 34.69 31.54
N LEU A 746 10.57 35.54 30.84
CA LEU A 746 10.16 36.11 29.55
C LEU A 746 10.57 35.25 28.36
N ASP A 747 11.63 34.45 28.52
CA ASP A 747 12.32 33.72 27.44
C ASP A 747 12.66 32.26 27.80
N CYS A 748 12.08 31.71 28.88
CA CYS A 748 12.30 30.32 29.26
C CYS A 748 11.47 29.35 28.39
N PRO A 749 12.08 28.30 27.79
CA PRO A 749 11.32 27.20 27.22
C PRO A 749 10.58 26.45 28.34
N SER A 750 9.36 25.99 28.06
CA SER A 750 8.45 25.36 29.05
C SER A 750 9.06 24.19 29.83
N ARG A 751 10.03 23.47 29.25
CA ARG A 751 10.76 22.35 29.89
C ARG A 751 11.89 22.78 30.84
N LEU A 752 12.45 23.99 30.74
CA LEU A 752 13.59 24.40 31.57
C LEU A 752 13.21 24.58 33.05
N LEU A 753 11.94 24.90 33.27
CA LEU A 753 11.36 25.16 34.57
C LEU A 753 10.56 23.96 35.11
N ASP A 754 10.29 22.92 34.34
CA ASP A 754 9.47 21.78 34.81
C ASP A 754 10.20 20.96 35.92
N PRO A 755 9.52 20.53 37.00
CA PRO A 755 10.10 19.91 38.20
C PRO A 755 10.99 18.68 38.00
#